data_AF-A0A1F9SS85-F1
#
_entry.id   AF-A0A1F9SS85-F1
#
_cell.length_a   1.000
_cell.length_b   1.000
_cell.length_c   1.000
_cell.angle_alpha   90.00
_cell.angle_beta   90.00
_cell.angle_gamma   90.00
#
_symmetry.space_group_name_H-M   'P 1'
#
loop_
_entity.id
_entity.type
_entity.pdbx_description
1 polymer ?
#
loop_
_entity_poly.entity_id
_entity_poly.type
_entity_poly.pdbx_seq_one_letter_code
_entity_poly.pdbx_strand_id
1 'polypeptide(L)'
;MEADLGIDTVKQAELFAAMREHYNIPRKENLSLKDYPTIRHCIKYVMEETGGSTSETHAQPAPRVEAAPVKAAPAPVHHAPATSGVNEDAVKESILNMIADKTGYPKDMLELDLDMEADLGIDTVKQAELFAAMREHYDIPRKENLSLKDYPTIRHCIKYVMEETGGSTSNGGSTSETRQPAPKVEAAPVKAAPAPVHHAPATSGVSEDAVKESILNMIAEKTGYPKDMLELDLDMEADLGIDTVKQAELFAAMREHYNIPRKENLSLKDYPTIRHCIKYVMEETGGSTSETQAQPAPKVEAAPVKAAPAPAAAAPVHHAPAAAGVNEDAVKESILNMIAEKTGYPKDMLELDLDMEADLGIDTVKQAELFAAMREHYDIPRKENLSLKDYPTIRHCIKYVMEETAPAAKAVQPELMDIAAKPAERPAEKPAKQEHPKRHIRHVPAIIQAPVEQEVIKKLSPKRPVAIFAEDLDLAKAFRAELNKHRADSYIFTPAKTKVKDAITVDFRDIPALEGALKDFAAAHPDTQGIVYLPGCMVKSLSQETAAFEDLKRYALPLFLAAKYLGAGLQKIEPGFSTFMAVVTTLDGGFGYKTREAYDPIYGAIHGPTLCLRKEFEHSAVKLLDFEPSSSNQTIVQKTFYEILYSDKRLAIGYADGKSWTLVGKPAALDKSRPSTELKGRNVLITGGGRGLGAMFARMLAEQHKPNLVLLDIIDISDKAKRLTAMSADELKAYKTGELWNELKATTEKPTPAILEREFTKLKDAADMHNNMEAIRALGVKVHYYRCDLTNPESFAAAVQNIKTDFGAVDGLVHFAGLERSKLAMDKAVEEFNLIFNVKADAAINLWKSGVVKEKGFWVMVSSIAGKFGNLGQTDYAAASDYIAKFCLSQTNRGVRAVSVDMTGYAQIGMGARPGVEAFLKSQEMEFLYPEEGMQAMLDELAYGKVPEIILSGSLGKLDWDKQLMYEPGFSATGSTGHHFAPKVEDLLKGESLSASKEFSLDSDPYLLDHSINGTPYVPGVMGLETFAEVSALVNGAPPKALTSVRFAVPIKLLRNKPADVKIKAFTLGAGGGCEMRLESDFVSPKGLRLGQTRTHFKAVSVPDVQSAWKESVRPVLPKTKKYKTDSATIYKTYFHGPSFQVLDGILSVDKGSVLAVFKRPAAPLWKPGHPAKLVFHPLVFEALFQACGWRDIQFDRSMALPDAIGAAIVYDHEPVDPETLFLYGVFKGRTEDNRSLYDAWAFDGDFDLYAELRDYAMIPTPI
;
A
#
# COMPACT_ATOMS: atom_id res chain seq x y z
N MET A 1 -16.99 -33.85 -9.98
CA MET A 1 -18.37 -33.28 -9.91
C MET A 1 -18.81 -33.22 -8.46
N GLU A 2 -18.89 -34.35 -7.75
CA GLU A 2 -19.15 -34.34 -6.30
C GLU A 2 -17.93 -33.80 -5.53
N ALA A 3 -16.71 -34.22 -5.89
CA ALA A 3 -15.46 -33.71 -5.29
C ALA A 3 -15.06 -32.30 -5.76
N ASP A 4 -15.19 -32.00 -7.06
CA ASP A 4 -14.71 -30.73 -7.62
C ASP A 4 -15.72 -29.57 -7.54
N LEU A 5 -17.03 -29.88 -7.54
CA LEU A 5 -18.11 -28.89 -7.67
C LEU A 5 -19.23 -29.05 -6.65
N GLY A 6 -19.17 -30.07 -5.78
CA GLY A 6 -20.19 -30.34 -4.76
C GLY A 6 -21.57 -30.69 -5.32
N ILE A 7 -21.63 -31.21 -6.55
CA ILE A 7 -22.88 -31.64 -7.20
C ILE A 7 -23.16 -33.09 -6.78
N ASP A 8 -24.26 -33.30 -6.07
CA ASP A 8 -24.72 -34.64 -5.67
C ASP A 8 -25.25 -35.45 -6.88
N THR A 9 -25.47 -36.75 -6.66
CA THR A 9 -25.94 -37.67 -7.70
C THR A 9 -27.31 -37.33 -8.28
N VAL A 10 -28.17 -36.60 -7.55
CA VAL A 10 -29.50 -36.19 -8.04
C VAL A 10 -29.35 -35.02 -9.01
N LYS A 11 -28.58 -33.99 -8.64
CA LYS A 11 -28.28 -32.87 -9.54
C LYS A 11 -27.43 -33.26 -10.72
N GLN A 12 -26.56 -34.26 -10.58
CA GLN A 12 -25.84 -34.85 -11.71
C GLN A 12 -26.83 -35.49 -12.70
N ALA A 13 -27.89 -36.13 -12.22
CA ALA A 13 -28.95 -36.70 -13.07
C ALA A 13 -29.75 -35.62 -13.82
N GLU A 14 -30.09 -34.53 -13.12
CA GLU A 14 -30.76 -33.36 -13.72
C GLU A 14 -29.90 -32.70 -14.80
N LEU A 15 -28.60 -32.55 -14.52
CA LEU A 15 -27.65 -31.99 -15.47
C LEU A 15 -27.52 -32.87 -16.73
N PHE A 16 -27.48 -34.20 -16.58
CA PHE A 16 -27.51 -35.13 -17.73
C PHE A 16 -28.86 -35.10 -18.46
N ALA A 17 -29.98 -34.91 -17.76
CA ALA A 17 -31.28 -34.74 -18.40
C ALA A 17 -31.31 -33.45 -19.24
N ALA A 18 -30.85 -32.33 -18.70
CA ALA A 18 -30.76 -31.05 -19.38
C ALA A 18 -29.78 -31.10 -20.58
N MET A 19 -28.62 -31.74 -20.44
CA MET A 19 -27.69 -31.94 -21.57
C MET A 19 -28.32 -32.77 -22.68
N ARG A 20 -29.01 -33.87 -22.33
CA ARG A 20 -29.69 -34.70 -23.34
C ARG A 20 -30.79 -33.94 -24.08
N GLU A 21 -31.58 -33.16 -23.35
CA GLU A 21 -32.63 -32.32 -23.94
C GLU A 21 -32.02 -31.24 -24.84
N HIS A 22 -30.97 -30.58 -24.38
CA HIS A 22 -30.32 -29.49 -25.11
C HIS A 22 -29.59 -29.96 -26.38
N TYR A 23 -28.90 -31.11 -26.32
CA TYR A 23 -28.14 -31.67 -27.44
C TYR A 23 -28.90 -32.77 -28.20
N ASN A 24 -30.18 -32.98 -27.88
CA ASN A 24 -31.08 -33.95 -28.52
C ASN A 24 -30.55 -35.41 -28.50
N ILE A 25 -29.91 -35.79 -27.39
CA ILE A 25 -29.30 -37.12 -27.20
C ILE A 25 -30.36 -38.08 -26.62
N PRO A 26 -30.62 -39.24 -27.26
CA PRO A 26 -31.63 -40.19 -26.80
C PRO A 26 -31.29 -40.83 -25.45
N ARG A 27 -32.32 -41.09 -24.63
CA ARG A 27 -32.17 -41.71 -23.30
C ARG A 27 -31.73 -43.15 -23.42
N LYS A 28 -30.51 -43.45 -22.95
CA LYS A 28 -30.01 -44.83 -22.76
C LYS A 28 -30.42 -45.34 -21.37
N GLU A 29 -31.09 -46.50 -21.30
CA GLU A 29 -31.63 -47.05 -20.05
C GLU A 29 -30.53 -47.55 -19.08
N ASN A 30 -29.32 -47.79 -19.57
CA ASN A 30 -28.22 -48.39 -18.80
C ASN A 30 -27.08 -47.40 -18.48
N LEU A 31 -27.34 -46.09 -18.50
CA LEU A 31 -26.32 -45.07 -18.22
C LEU A 31 -26.09 -44.93 -16.70
N SER A 32 -24.89 -45.27 -16.22
CA SER A 32 -24.48 -45.06 -14.83
C SER A 32 -23.79 -43.71 -14.67
N LEU A 33 -24.34 -42.83 -13.82
CA LEU A 33 -23.77 -41.51 -13.55
C LEU A 33 -22.39 -41.56 -12.87
N LYS A 34 -22.04 -42.70 -12.25
CA LYS A 34 -20.73 -42.92 -11.63
C LYS A 34 -19.58 -42.96 -12.65
N ASP A 35 -19.89 -43.25 -13.91
CA ASP A 35 -18.89 -43.34 -14.99
C ASP A 35 -18.50 -41.95 -15.52
N TYR A 36 -19.19 -40.89 -15.08
CA TYR A 36 -18.97 -39.51 -15.51
C TYR A 36 -18.67 -38.57 -14.33
N PRO A 37 -17.62 -38.84 -13.54
CA PRO A 37 -17.41 -38.16 -12.26
C PRO A 37 -16.93 -36.71 -12.41
N THR A 38 -16.56 -36.22 -13.60
CA THR A 38 -16.07 -34.84 -13.81
C THR A 38 -16.76 -34.14 -14.98
N ILE A 39 -16.67 -32.81 -15.06
CA ILE A 39 -17.19 -32.04 -16.21
C ILE A 39 -16.59 -32.54 -17.52
N ARG A 40 -15.29 -32.88 -17.52
CA ARG A 40 -14.59 -33.38 -18.72
C ARG A 40 -15.23 -34.67 -19.25
N HIS A 41 -15.69 -35.56 -18.37
CA HIS A 41 -16.41 -36.77 -18.76
C HIS A 41 -17.79 -36.47 -19.35
N CYS A 42 -18.49 -35.46 -18.83
CA CYS A 42 -19.79 -35.05 -19.37
C CYS A 42 -19.67 -34.38 -20.75
N ILE A 43 -18.63 -33.55 -20.94
CA ILE A 43 -18.29 -32.96 -22.25
C ILE A 43 -17.97 -34.08 -23.24
N LYS A 44 -17.17 -35.07 -22.82
CA LYS A 44 -16.85 -36.24 -23.64
C LYS A 44 -18.11 -37.02 -24.03
N TYR A 45 -19.03 -37.27 -23.09
CA TYR A 45 -20.32 -37.90 -23.37
C TYR A 45 -21.14 -37.15 -24.42
N VAL A 46 -21.28 -35.83 -24.29
CA VAL A 46 -22.01 -35.01 -25.28
C VAL A 46 -21.31 -35.06 -26.64
N MET A 47 -19.98 -34.96 -26.66
CA MET A 47 -19.21 -35.02 -27.91
C MET A 47 -19.32 -36.38 -28.61
N GLU A 48 -19.24 -37.49 -27.87
CA GLU A 48 -19.40 -38.85 -28.40
C GLU A 48 -20.81 -39.07 -28.99
N GLU A 49 -21.86 -38.61 -28.31
CA GLU A 49 -23.25 -38.80 -28.76
C GLU A 49 -23.68 -37.82 -29.86
N THR A 50 -22.98 -36.69 -30.01
CA THR A 50 -23.26 -35.68 -31.07
C THR A 50 -22.31 -35.78 -32.27
N GLY A 51 -21.37 -36.74 -32.28
CA GLY A 51 -20.49 -37.01 -33.41
C GLY A 51 -19.26 -36.10 -33.51
N GLY A 52 -18.83 -35.46 -32.41
CA GLY A 52 -17.61 -34.67 -32.36
C GLY A 52 -16.35 -35.54 -32.34
N SER A 53 -15.52 -35.46 -33.38
CA SER A 53 -14.26 -36.20 -33.49
C SER A 53 -13.17 -35.65 -32.56
N THR A 54 -12.59 -36.52 -31.73
CA THR A 54 -11.26 -36.30 -31.11
C THR A 54 -10.31 -37.37 -31.60
N SER A 55 -9.20 -37.00 -32.24
CA SER A 55 -8.11 -37.90 -32.57
C SER A 55 -7.45 -38.44 -31.30
N GLU A 56 -7.48 -39.76 -31.13
CA GLU A 56 -7.02 -40.53 -29.97
C GLU A 56 -5.51 -40.81 -29.95
N THR A 57 -5.00 -41.26 -28.79
CA THR A 57 -4.46 -42.62 -28.60
C THR A 57 -4.48 -42.94 -27.08
N HIS A 58 -5.47 -43.66 -26.52
CA HIS A 58 -5.60 -45.13 -26.27
C HIS A 58 -4.54 -45.73 -25.30
N ALA A 59 -4.86 -46.56 -24.29
CA ALA A 59 -5.72 -47.76 -24.30
C ALA A 59 -6.25 -48.22 -22.89
N GLN A 60 -7.27 -49.11 -22.93
CA GLN A 60 -8.19 -49.63 -21.89
C GLN A 60 -7.59 -50.65 -20.87
N PRO A 61 -8.38 -51.02 -19.83
CA PRO A 61 -8.93 -52.39 -19.83
C PRO A 61 -10.38 -52.55 -19.29
N ALA A 62 -10.96 -53.72 -19.56
CA ALA A 62 -12.19 -54.32 -18.99
C ALA A 62 -11.85 -55.76 -18.51
N PRO A 63 -12.72 -56.52 -17.80
CA PRO A 63 -13.72 -56.18 -16.79
C PRO A 63 -13.58 -57.04 -15.48
N ARG A 64 -14.53 -56.81 -14.55
CA ARG A 64 -14.62 -57.20 -13.13
C ARG A 64 -15.18 -58.62 -12.90
N VAL A 65 -14.77 -59.30 -11.81
CA VAL A 65 -15.49 -60.45 -11.20
C VAL A 65 -15.59 -60.28 -9.66
N GLU A 66 -16.68 -60.81 -9.10
CA GLU A 66 -17.35 -60.58 -7.80
C GLU A 66 -16.68 -61.09 -6.49
N ALA A 67 -17.39 -60.89 -5.37
CA ALA A 67 -16.96 -60.82 -3.97
C ALA A 67 -16.98 -62.13 -3.12
N ALA A 68 -16.03 -62.19 -2.15
CA ALA A 68 -16.01 -62.78 -0.78
C ALA A 68 -16.31 -64.30 -0.56
N PRO A 69 -15.97 -64.94 0.61
CA PRO A 69 -15.10 -64.61 1.77
C PRO A 69 -14.11 -65.76 2.19
N VAL A 70 -13.37 -65.59 3.31
CA VAL A 70 -12.92 -66.60 4.33
C VAL A 70 -11.44 -66.48 4.78
N LYS A 71 -11.30 -66.62 6.11
CA LYS A 71 -10.18 -66.55 7.07
C LYS A 71 -8.81 -67.20 6.73
N ALA A 72 -7.83 -66.64 7.45
CA ALA A 72 -6.66 -67.23 8.14
C ALA A 72 -5.29 -67.22 7.45
N ALA A 73 -4.29 -66.74 8.21
CA ALA A 73 -2.87 -66.61 7.90
C ALA A 73 -2.18 -67.96 7.61
N PRO A 74 -1.07 -67.96 6.85
CA PRO A 74 0.25 -67.82 7.48
C PRO A 74 1.27 -66.97 6.67
N ALA A 75 2.29 -66.48 7.36
CA ALA A 75 3.53 -65.93 6.80
C ALA A 75 4.50 -67.07 6.39
N PRO A 76 5.71 -66.80 5.86
CA PRO A 76 6.15 -65.80 4.88
C PRO A 76 6.81 -66.48 3.65
N VAL A 77 6.71 -65.93 2.44
CA VAL A 77 7.61 -66.35 1.34
C VAL A 77 8.02 -65.15 0.49
N HIS A 78 9.33 -64.96 0.41
CA HIS A 78 10.00 -64.01 -0.46
C HIS A 78 9.57 -64.18 -1.92
N HIS A 79 9.11 -63.08 -2.53
CA HIS A 79 9.36 -62.82 -3.94
C HIS A 79 10.01 -61.44 -4.07
N ALA A 80 11.15 -61.45 -4.75
CA ALA A 80 12.04 -60.34 -4.99
C ALA A 80 11.31 -59.15 -5.65
N PRO A 81 11.69 -57.90 -5.35
CA PRO A 81 11.28 -56.77 -6.18
C PRO A 81 11.98 -56.94 -7.53
N ALA A 82 11.17 -57.09 -8.58
CA ALA A 82 11.65 -56.83 -9.93
C ALA A 82 12.02 -55.34 -9.99
N THR A 83 13.32 -55.07 -9.98
CA THR A 83 13.91 -53.77 -10.21
C THR A 83 13.58 -53.32 -11.64
N SER A 84 12.49 -52.58 -11.82
CA SER A 84 12.40 -51.64 -12.93
C SER A 84 13.18 -50.40 -12.51
N GLY A 85 14.46 -50.37 -12.87
CA GLY A 85 15.33 -49.23 -12.59
C GLY A 85 14.67 -47.94 -13.06
N VAL A 86 14.49 -47.01 -12.13
CA VAL A 86 13.94 -45.68 -12.42
C VAL A 86 14.92 -44.98 -13.37
N ASN A 87 14.45 -44.63 -14.56
CA ASN A 87 15.25 -43.94 -15.57
C ASN A 87 15.28 -42.43 -15.23
N GLU A 88 16.47 -41.84 -15.17
CA GLU A 88 16.69 -40.43 -14.84
C GLU A 88 15.91 -39.49 -15.76
N ASP A 89 15.80 -39.81 -17.04
CA ASP A 89 15.05 -39.01 -18.01
C ASP A 89 13.54 -39.01 -17.74
N ALA A 90 13.00 -40.14 -17.24
CA ALA A 90 11.59 -40.25 -16.88
C ALA A 90 11.27 -39.49 -15.58
N VAL A 91 12.19 -39.51 -14.61
CA VAL A 91 12.07 -38.73 -13.37
C VAL A 91 12.16 -37.24 -13.65
N LYS A 92 13.12 -36.85 -14.50
CA LYS A 92 13.30 -35.49 -14.99
C LYS A 92 12.01 -34.96 -15.64
N GLU A 93 11.45 -35.70 -16.59
CA GLU A 93 10.20 -35.31 -17.27
C GLU A 93 9.03 -35.13 -16.29
N SER A 94 8.90 -36.04 -15.33
CA SER A 94 7.81 -36.04 -14.36
C SER A 94 7.93 -34.89 -13.35
N ILE A 95 9.14 -34.61 -12.83
CA ILE A 95 9.37 -33.48 -11.92
C ILE A 95 9.17 -32.15 -12.63
N LEU A 96 9.63 -32.00 -13.88
CA LEU A 96 9.39 -30.80 -14.68
C LEU A 96 7.89 -30.56 -14.93
N ASN A 97 7.12 -31.63 -15.20
CA ASN A 97 5.66 -31.53 -15.32
C ASN A 97 5.00 -31.11 -14.00
N MET A 98 5.39 -31.71 -12.87
CA MET A 98 4.85 -31.34 -11.55
C MET A 98 5.11 -29.88 -11.19
N ILE A 99 6.29 -29.36 -11.53
CA ILE A 99 6.63 -27.95 -11.31
C ILE A 99 5.81 -27.07 -12.25
N ALA A 100 5.74 -27.39 -13.54
CA ALA A 100 4.94 -26.63 -14.52
C ALA A 100 3.45 -26.55 -14.11
N ASP A 101 2.84 -27.67 -13.71
CA ASP A 101 1.43 -27.71 -13.31
C ASP A 101 1.13 -26.92 -12.02
N LYS A 102 2.09 -26.89 -11.08
CA LYS A 102 1.91 -26.19 -9.78
C LYS A 102 2.28 -24.71 -9.83
N THR A 103 3.17 -24.31 -10.72
CA THR A 103 3.69 -22.94 -10.80
C THR A 103 3.10 -22.15 -11.97
N GLY A 104 2.66 -22.84 -13.02
CA GLY A 104 2.23 -22.25 -14.28
C GLY A 104 3.38 -21.91 -15.24
N TYR A 105 4.63 -22.26 -14.91
CA TYR A 105 5.77 -22.05 -15.81
C TYR A 105 5.66 -22.97 -17.04
N PRO A 106 5.92 -22.45 -18.26
CA PRO A 106 6.12 -23.29 -19.44
C PRO A 106 7.28 -24.26 -19.20
N LYS A 107 7.13 -25.53 -19.59
CA LYS A 107 8.11 -26.60 -19.30
C LYS A 107 9.49 -26.32 -19.92
N ASP A 108 9.50 -25.61 -21.03
CA ASP A 108 10.66 -25.10 -21.76
C ASP A 108 11.39 -23.95 -21.05
N MET A 109 10.84 -23.40 -19.95
CA MET A 109 11.49 -22.41 -19.06
C MET A 109 12.05 -23.02 -17.77
N LEU A 110 11.79 -24.30 -17.48
CA LEU A 110 12.27 -24.98 -16.27
C LEU A 110 13.62 -25.68 -16.53
N GLU A 111 14.73 -25.03 -16.17
CA GLU A 111 16.08 -25.60 -16.24
C GLU A 111 16.42 -26.37 -14.96
N LEU A 112 17.25 -27.41 -15.06
CA LEU A 112 17.52 -28.30 -13.92
C LEU A 112 18.30 -27.63 -12.80
N ASP A 113 19.18 -26.69 -13.13
CA ASP A 113 20.07 -26.04 -12.17
C ASP A 113 19.49 -24.75 -11.57
N LEU A 114 18.28 -24.35 -11.98
CA LEU A 114 17.60 -23.19 -11.40
C LEU A 114 17.24 -23.43 -9.95
N ASP A 115 17.53 -22.44 -9.12
CA ASP A 115 17.11 -22.37 -7.74
C ASP A 115 15.59 -22.12 -7.68
N MET A 116 14.90 -23.01 -6.98
CA MET A 116 13.46 -23.00 -6.88
C MET A 116 12.96 -21.73 -6.16
N GLU A 117 13.69 -21.18 -5.18
CA GLU A 117 13.30 -19.96 -4.46
C GLU A 117 13.84 -18.69 -5.12
N ALA A 118 15.12 -18.68 -5.49
CA ALA A 118 15.79 -17.48 -6.00
C ALA A 118 15.56 -17.22 -7.50
N ASP A 119 15.43 -18.27 -8.32
CA ASP A 119 15.30 -18.13 -9.78
C ASP A 119 13.86 -18.38 -10.26
N LEU A 120 13.14 -19.31 -9.63
CA LEU A 120 11.76 -19.67 -10.00
C LEU A 120 10.69 -19.07 -9.06
N GLY A 121 11.08 -18.31 -8.03
CA GLY A 121 10.14 -17.66 -7.11
C GLY A 121 9.16 -18.62 -6.42
N ILE A 122 9.50 -19.91 -6.34
CA ILE A 122 8.72 -20.95 -5.68
C ILE A 122 8.98 -20.84 -4.19
N ASP A 123 8.03 -20.23 -3.48
CA ASP A 123 8.10 -20.10 -2.03
C ASP A 123 8.18 -21.45 -1.30
N THR A 124 8.62 -21.41 -0.05
CA THR A 124 8.82 -22.60 0.78
C THR A 124 7.54 -23.43 1.02
N VAL A 125 6.34 -22.86 0.82
CA VAL A 125 5.07 -23.59 0.90
C VAL A 125 4.86 -24.43 -0.36
N LYS A 126 5.08 -23.85 -1.54
CA LYS A 126 5.01 -24.58 -2.82
C LYS A 126 6.13 -25.60 -2.98
N GLN A 127 7.33 -25.34 -2.45
CA GLN A 127 8.39 -26.35 -2.39
C GLN A 127 7.97 -27.56 -1.54
N ALA A 128 7.35 -27.32 -0.38
CA ALA A 128 6.85 -28.40 0.48
C ALA A 128 5.74 -29.21 -0.21
N GLU A 129 4.86 -28.55 -0.97
CA GLU A 129 3.84 -29.22 -1.79
C GLU A 129 4.42 -30.02 -2.95
N LEU A 130 5.49 -29.54 -3.60
CA LEU A 130 6.22 -30.27 -4.64
C LEU A 130 6.87 -31.53 -4.05
N PHE A 131 7.54 -31.43 -2.90
CA PHE A 131 8.11 -32.58 -2.20
C PHE A 131 7.05 -33.55 -1.66
N ALA A 132 5.84 -33.07 -1.33
CA ALA A 132 4.72 -33.95 -1.03
C ALA A 132 4.24 -34.70 -2.28
N ALA A 133 4.10 -34.02 -3.41
CA ALA A 133 3.70 -34.63 -4.68
C ALA A 133 4.74 -35.64 -5.20
N MET A 134 6.04 -35.33 -5.11
CA MET A 134 7.10 -36.27 -5.48
C MET A 134 7.09 -37.53 -4.59
N ARG A 135 6.90 -37.37 -3.27
CA ARG A 135 6.82 -38.51 -2.36
C ARG A 135 5.62 -39.40 -2.64
N GLU A 136 4.46 -38.79 -2.91
CA GLU A 136 3.24 -39.52 -3.27
C GLU A 136 3.37 -40.22 -4.62
N HIS A 137 3.99 -39.57 -5.61
CA HIS A 137 4.14 -40.11 -6.95
C HIS A 137 5.17 -41.26 -7.06
N TYR A 138 6.23 -41.22 -6.25
CA TYR A 138 7.31 -42.22 -6.26
C TYR A 138 7.30 -43.17 -5.04
N ASP A 139 6.25 -43.14 -4.22
CA ASP A 139 6.09 -43.93 -2.98
C ASP A 139 7.28 -43.81 -2.00
N ILE A 140 7.82 -42.59 -1.85
CA ILE A 140 8.97 -42.30 -1.00
C ILE A 140 8.49 -42.04 0.45
N PRO A 141 9.00 -42.77 1.47
CA PRO A 141 8.60 -42.58 2.87
C PRO A 141 8.90 -41.17 3.40
N ARG A 142 8.00 -40.63 4.23
CA ARG A 142 8.20 -39.32 4.87
C ARG A 142 9.35 -39.38 5.90
N LYS A 143 10.42 -38.61 5.66
CA LYS A 143 11.50 -38.36 6.63
C LYS A 143 11.16 -37.15 7.49
N GLU A 144 11.19 -37.29 8.81
CA GLU A 144 10.80 -36.23 9.75
C GLU A 144 11.82 -35.08 9.85
N ASN A 145 13.07 -35.29 9.39
CA ASN A 145 14.17 -34.32 9.51
C ASN A 145 14.74 -33.85 8.15
N LEU A 146 13.93 -33.85 7.08
CA LEU A 146 14.37 -33.37 5.77
C LEU A 146 14.29 -31.84 5.69
N SER A 147 15.42 -31.16 5.54
CA SER A 147 15.47 -29.71 5.28
C SER A 147 15.32 -29.45 3.79
N LEU A 148 14.28 -28.71 3.40
CA LEU A 148 14.05 -28.36 1.99
C LEU A 148 15.15 -27.46 1.42
N LYS A 149 15.89 -26.75 2.27
CA LYS A 149 17.04 -25.92 1.89
C LYS A 149 18.22 -26.73 1.33
N ASP A 150 18.25 -28.03 1.59
CA ASP A 150 19.30 -28.92 1.10
C ASP A 150 19.03 -29.38 -0.34
N TYR A 151 17.84 -29.04 -0.88
CA TYR A 151 17.42 -29.37 -2.24
C TYR A 151 16.94 -28.13 -3.00
N PRO A 152 17.81 -27.13 -3.20
CA PRO A 152 17.40 -25.83 -3.73
C PRO A 152 17.02 -25.86 -5.21
N THR A 153 17.49 -26.84 -6.00
CA THR A 153 17.27 -26.85 -7.46
C THR A 153 16.44 -28.04 -7.94
N ILE A 154 15.92 -27.95 -9.17
CA ILE A 154 15.18 -29.05 -9.81
C ILE A 154 16.07 -30.31 -9.95
N ARG A 155 17.37 -30.15 -10.21
CA ARG A 155 18.36 -31.23 -10.24
C ARG A 155 18.48 -31.92 -8.88
N HIS A 156 18.40 -31.17 -7.79
CA HIS A 156 18.38 -31.74 -6.44
C HIS A 156 17.10 -32.55 -6.18
N CYS A 157 15.95 -32.12 -6.71
CA CYS A 157 14.71 -32.90 -6.64
C CYS A 157 14.79 -34.23 -7.42
N ILE A 158 15.38 -34.20 -8.62
CA ILE A 158 15.63 -35.41 -9.43
C ILE A 158 16.58 -36.34 -8.69
N LYS A 159 17.68 -35.81 -8.16
CA LYS A 159 18.65 -36.57 -7.37
C LYS A 159 18.03 -37.19 -6.12
N TYR A 160 17.19 -36.44 -5.40
CA TYR A 160 16.45 -36.93 -4.24
C TYR A 160 15.56 -38.14 -4.60
N VAL A 161 14.78 -38.03 -5.68
CA VAL A 161 13.94 -39.14 -6.13
C VAL A 161 14.78 -40.34 -6.58
N MET A 162 15.88 -40.12 -7.31
CA MET A 162 16.76 -41.19 -7.77
C MET A 162 17.47 -41.92 -6.61
N GLU A 163 17.89 -41.19 -5.58
CA GLU A 163 18.53 -41.74 -4.38
C GLU A 163 17.55 -42.55 -3.52
N GLU A 164 16.31 -42.09 -3.38
CA GLU A 164 15.30 -42.77 -2.55
C GLU A 164 14.60 -43.94 -3.27
N THR A 165 14.57 -43.94 -4.60
CA THR A 165 13.95 -45.02 -5.42
C THR A 165 14.96 -46.06 -5.94
N GLY A 166 16.25 -45.87 -5.68
CA GLY A 166 17.30 -46.84 -6.00
C GLY A 166 17.75 -46.86 -7.47
N GLY A 167 17.66 -45.72 -8.18
CA GLY A 167 18.11 -45.57 -9.58
C GLY A 167 19.64 -45.52 -9.69
N SER A 168 20.22 -46.24 -10.68
CA SER A 168 21.67 -46.27 -10.90
C SER A 168 22.12 -45.22 -11.93
N THR A 169 23.07 -44.37 -11.57
CA THR A 169 23.76 -43.45 -12.49
C THR A 169 24.78 -44.23 -13.33
N SER A 170 24.57 -44.33 -14.64
CA SER A 170 25.54 -44.99 -15.53
C SER A 170 26.70 -44.05 -15.84
N ASN A 171 27.81 -44.20 -15.12
CA ASN A 171 29.12 -43.70 -15.55
C ASN A 171 30.13 -44.84 -15.45
N GLY A 172 30.56 -45.37 -16.61
CA GLY A 172 31.56 -46.44 -16.70
C GLY A 172 32.88 -45.91 -17.26
N GLY A 173 33.95 -45.96 -16.46
CA GLY A 173 35.31 -45.63 -16.91
C GLY A 173 36.37 -45.56 -15.79
N SER A 174 36.67 -46.71 -15.16
CA SER A 174 37.81 -47.07 -14.28
C SER A 174 39.18 -46.47 -14.73
N THR A 175 40.10 -45.98 -13.88
CA THR A 175 40.98 -46.75 -12.94
C THR A 175 41.64 -45.90 -11.82
N SER A 176 41.87 -46.57 -10.69
CA SER A 176 42.68 -46.35 -9.47
C SER A 176 43.87 -45.36 -9.40
N GLU A 177 43.98 -44.72 -8.21
CA GLU A 177 45.18 -44.34 -7.38
C GLU A 177 46.32 -43.52 -8.04
N THR A 178 46.95 -42.48 -7.46
CA THR A 178 47.12 -41.92 -6.11
C THR A 178 47.63 -40.45 -6.24
N ARG A 179 47.27 -39.57 -5.29
CA ARG A 179 47.94 -38.34 -4.78
C ARG A 179 48.66 -37.33 -5.72
N GLN A 180 48.21 -36.06 -5.67
CA GLN A 180 48.87 -34.72 -5.82
C GLN A 180 50.33 -34.59 -6.34
N PRO A 181 50.78 -33.44 -6.93
CA PRO A 181 50.14 -32.14 -7.19
C PRO A 181 50.42 -31.55 -8.63
N ALA A 182 50.01 -30.29 -8.85
CA ALA A 182 50.12 -29.43 -10.06
C ALA A 182 51.55 -29.27 -10.68
N PRO A 183 51.83 -28.52 -11.80
CA PRO A 183 51.00 -27.80 -12.80
C PRO A 183 51.47 -27.91 -14.30
N LYS A 184 50.77 -27.19 -15.22
CA LYS A 184 51.22 -26.53 -16.50
C LYS A 184 51.54 -27.29 -17.83
N VAL A 185 50.81 -26.86 -18.88
CA VAL A 185 51.23 -26.30 -20.20
C VAL A 185 51.59 -27.21 -21.41
N GLU A 186 50.83 -26.95 -22.49
CA GLU A 186 51.09 -26.96 -23.97
C GLU A 186 51.11 -28.21 -24.89
N ALA A 187 50.37 -28.00 -25.99
CA ALA A 187 50.64 -28.26 -27.42
C ALA A 187 50.34 -29.63 -28.08
N ALA A 188 49.31 -29.60 -28.96
CA ALA A 188 49.18 -30.03 -30.39
C ALA A 188 50.13 -31.11 -30.98
N PRO A 189 49.81 -31.87 -32.08
CA PRO A 189 49.01 -31.47 -33.27
C PRO A 189 48.22 -32.54 -34.13
N VAL A 190 47.16 -32.08 -34.82
CA VAL A 190 46.83 -32.13 -36.30
C VAL A 190 46.65 -33.43 -37.16
N LYS A 191 45.61 -33.37 -38.06
CA LYS A 191 45.35 -33.95 -39.43
C LYS A 191 44.57 -35.30 -39.56
N ALA A 192 43.70 -35.58 -40.56
CA ALA A 192 43.24 -34.93 -41.81
C ALA A 192 41.88 -35.50 -42.35
N ALA A 193 41.30 -34.80 -43.34
CA ALA A 193 40.04 -34.92 -44.12
C ALA A 193 39.90 -36.17 -45.06
N PRO A 194 38.80 -36.43 -45.87
CA PRO A 194 38.15 -35.52 -46.87
C PRO A 194 36.60 -35.62 -47.11
N ALA A 195 36.06 -34.73 -47.96
CA ALA A 195 34.64 -34.51 -48.39
C ALA A 195 34.21 -35.29 -49.68
N PRO A 196 32.95 -35.25 -50.22
CA PRO A 196 32.43 -34.09 -51.00
C PRO A 196 30.87 -33.83 -51.16
N VAL A 197 30.54 -32.57 -51.55
CA VAL A 197 29.48 -31.92 -52.41
C VAL A 197 27.92 -31.87 -52.19
N HIS A 198 27.45 -30.60 -52.03
CA HIS A 198 26.31 -29.78 -52.57
C HIS A 198 24.79 -30.06 -52.40
N HIS A 199 24.06 -29.13 -51.74
CA HIS A 199 23.18 -28.08 -52.32
C HIS A 199 22.73 -27.02 -51.26
N ALA A 200 22.52 -25.76 -51.68
CA ALA A 200 22.12 -24.59 -50.86
C ALA A 200 20.56 -24.43 -50.78
N PRO A 201 20.01 -23.61 -49.84
CA PRO A 201 19.90 -22.14 -50.00
C PRO A 201 20.24 -21.32 -48.73
N ALA A 202 20.17 -19.99 -48.85
CA ALA A 202 20.71 -18.94 -47.97
C ALA A 202 19.69 -18.27 -47.01
N THR A 203 20.16 -17.64 -45.92
CA THR A 203 19.55 -16.51 -45.13
C THR A 203 20.63 -15.91 -44.20
N SER A 204 21.15 -14.69 -44.46
CA SER A 204 20.75 -13.36 -43.92
C SER A 204 21.17 -13.10 -42.46
N GLY A 205 22.27 -12.37 -42.24
CA GLY A 205 22.70 -11.91 -40.92
C GLY A 205 21.81 -10.79 -40.37
N VAL A 206 21.53 -10.82 -39.07
CA VAL A 206 20.68 -9.85 -38.36
C VAL A 206 21.45 -8.52 -38.17
N SER A 207 20.81 -7.39 -38.48
CA SER A 207 21.36 -6.03 -38.27
C SER A 207 21.07 -5.54 -36.85
N GLU A 208 22.05 -4.89 -36.21
CA GLU A 208 21.95 -4.36 -34.84
C GLU A 208 20.80 -3.37 -34.65
N ASP A 209 20.54 -2.52 -35.64
CA ASP A 209 19.42 -1.57 -35.61
C ASP A 209 18.06 -2.28 -35.61
N ALA A 210 17.95 -3.41 -36.33
CA ALA A 210 16.74 -4.22 -36.33
C ALA A 210 16.53 -4.96 -35.00
N VAL A 211 17.62 -5.43 -34.37
CA VAL A 211 17.59 -6.03 -33.04
C VAL A 211 17.17 -5.01 -31.98
N LYS A 212 17.75 -3.82 -32.06
CA LYS A 212 17.44 -2.69 -31.18
C LYS A 212 15.98 -2.27 -31.27
N GLU A 213 15.44 -2.06 -32.47
CA GLU A 213 14.05 -1.66 -32.65
C GLU A 213 13.08 -2.71 -32.10
N SER A 214 13.38 -4.00 -32.33
CA SER A 214 12.58 -5.12 -31.86
C SER A 214 12.61 -5.26 -30.34
N ILE A 215 13.78 -5.12 -29.69
CA ILE A 215 13.89 -5.18 -28.22
C ILE A 215 13.18 -3.98 -27.57
N LEU A 216 13.32 -2.77 -28.10
CA LEU A 216 12.59 -1.60 -27.60
C LEU A 216 11.06 -1.77 -27.74
N ASN A 217 10.59 -2.41 -28.82
CA ASN A 217 9.19 -2.74 -29.00
C ASN A 217 8.69 -3.77 -27.98
N MET A 218 9.46 -4.84 -27.75
CA MET A 218 9.14 -5.86 -26.75
C MET A 218 9.06 -5.28 -25.34
N ILE A 219 9.98 -4.37 -24.99
CA ILE A 219 9.98 -3.70 -23.69
C ILE A 219 8.76 -2.77 -23.60
N ALA A 220 8.50 -1.93 -24.60
CA ALA A 220 7.35 -1.03 -24.61
C ALA A 220 6.01 -1.77 -24.48
N GLU A 221 5.83 -2.90 -25.18
CA GLU A 221 4.60 -3.71 -25.11
C GLU A 221 4.42 -4.40 -23.75
N LYS A 222 5.51 -4.87 -23.12
CA LYS A 222 5.44 -5.58 -21.82
C LYS A 222 5.40 -4.66 -20.60
N THR A 223 5.88 -3.42 -20.74
CA THR A 223 6.01 -2.47 -19.62
C THR A 223 5.03 -1.29 -19.72
N GLY A 224 4.55 -0.96 -20.92
CA GLY A 224 3.70 0.20 -21.17
C GLY A 224 4.48 1.52 -21.28
N TYR A 225 5.82 1.50 -21.23
CA TYR A 225 6.63 2.70 -21.45
C TYR A 225 6.50 3.20 -22.90
N PRO A 226 6.37 4.52 -23.13
CA PRO A 226 6.54 5.11 -24.45
C PRO A 226 7.94 4.81 -25.00
N LYS A 227 8.06 4.42 -26.28
CA LYS A 227 9.35 4.03 -26.88
C LYS A 227 10.41 5.14 -26.83
N ASP A 228 9.96 6.39 -26.83
CA ASP A 228 10.79 7.60 -26.71
C ASP A 228 11.39 7.80 -25.31
N MET A 229 10.91 7.07 -24.29
CA MET A 229 11.47 7.08 -22.92
C MET A 229 12.42 5.91 -22.62
N LEU A 230 12.61 4.97 -23.56
CA LEU A 230 13.45 3.79 -23.37
C LEU A 230 14.85 4.03 -23.97
N GLU A 231 15.78 4.51 -23.13
CA GLU A 231 17.19 4.64 -23.53
C GLU A 231 17.99 3.35 -23.29
N LEU A 232 18.99 3.08 -24.13
CA LEU A 232 19.69 1.79 -24.14
C LEU A 232 20.52 1.51 -22.88
N ASP A 233 20.98 2.57 -22.22
CA ASP A 233 21.86 2.49 -21.05
C ASP A 233 21.11 2.50 -19.73
N LEU A 234 19.78 2.61 -19.77
CA LEU A 234 18.96 2.53 -18.58
C LEU A 234 19.06 1.14 -17.98
N ASP A 235 19.28 1.11 -16.68
CA ASP A 235 19.20 -0.09 -15.88
C ASP A 235 17.73 -0.54 -15.83
N MET A 236 17.50 -1.77 -16.27
CA MET A 236 16.18 -2.35 -16.34
C MET A 236 15.53 -2.44 -14.95
N GLU A 237 16.29 -2.65 -13.88
CA GLU A 237 15.77 -2.73 -12.50
C GLU A 237 15.78 -1.37 -11.79
N ALA A 238 16.91 -0.67 -11.80
CA ALA A 238 17.13 0.55 -11.02
C ALA A 238 16.50 1.80 -11.65
N ASP A 239 16.46 1.89 -12.99
CA ASP A 239 15.96 3.08 -13.70
C ASP A 239 14.57 2.86 -14.28
N LEU A 240 14.31 1.67 -14.85
CA LEU A 240 13.03 1.32 -15.48
C LEU A 240 12.10 0.52 -14.57
N GLY A 241 12.53 0.13 -13.37
CA GLY A 241 11.68 -0.59 -12.41
C GLY A 241 11.14 -1.94 -12.93
N ILE A 242 11.77 -2.52 -13.95
CA ILE A 242 11.44 -3.82 -14.53
C ILE A 242 12.01 -4.89 -13.61
N ASP A 243 11.12 -5.53 -12.85
CA ASP A 243 11.47 -6.62 -11.94
C ASP A 243 12.07 -7.83 -12.66
N THR A 244 12.76 -8.68 -11.91
CA THR A 244 13.47 -9.85 -12.43
C THR A 244 12.56 -10.86 -13.15
N VAL A 245 11.25 -10.86 -12.87
CA VAL A 245 10.25 -11.70 -13.57
C VAL A 245 10.01 -11.16 -14.98
N LYS A 246 9.79 -9.85 -15.14
CA LYS A 246 9.64 -9.22 -16.45
C LYS A 246 10.93 -9.22 -17.26
N GLN A 247 12.10 -9.14 -16.62
CA GLN A 247 13.38 -9.32 -17.30
C GLN A 247 13.52 -10.75 -17.85
N ALA A 248 13.17 -11.78 -17.06
CA ALA A 248 13.19 -13.16 -17.54
C ALA A 248 12.22 -13.40 -18.71
N GLU A 249 11.01 -12.81 -18.65
CA GLU A 249 10.05 -12.83 -19.76
C GLU A 249 10.56 -12.14 -21.02
N LEU A 250 11.28 -11.01 -20.88
CA LEU A 250 11.90 -10.31 -21.99
C LEU A 250 12.99 -11.18 -22.63
N PHE A 251 13.85 -11.81 -21.85
CA PHE A 251 14.87 -12.75 -22.34
C PHE A 251 14.29 -14.02 -22.95
N ALA A 252 13.14 -14.51 -22.47
CA ALA A 252 12.40 -15.57 -23.13
C ALA A 252 11.86 -15.14 -24.50
N ALA A 253 11.21 -13.97 -24.57
CA ALA A 253 10.69 -13.41 -25.82
C ALA A 253 11.80 -13.14 -26.85
N MET A 254 12.95 -12.63 -26.41
CA MET A 254 14.12 -12.43 -27.28
C MET A 254 14.67 -13.76 -27.81
N ARG A 255 14.82 -14.78 -26.96
CA ARG A 255 15.31 -16.11 -27.39
C ARG A 255 14.37 -16.77 -28.39
N GLU A 256 13.07 -16.69 -28.15
CA GLU A 256 12.04 -17.21 -29.06
C GLU A 256 12.05 -16.45 -30.39
N HIS A 257 12.09 -15.11 -30.34
CA HIS A 257 12.04 -14.26 -31.53
C HIS A 257 13.29 -14.38 -32.42
N TYR A 258 14.47 -14.60 -31.85
CA TYR A 258 15.75 -14.71 -32.57
C TYR A 258 16.27 -16.15 -32.71
N ASN A 259 15.50 -17.14 -32.27
CA ASN A 259 15.85 -18.57 -32.30
C ASN A 259 17.21 -18.88 -31.64
N ILE A 260 17.49 -18.21 -30.51
CA ILE A 260 18.74 -18.35 -29.75
C ILE A 260 18.67 -19.59 -28.84
N PRO A 261 19.64 -20.51 -28.89
CA PRO A 261 19.64 -21.71 -28.05
C PRO A 261 19.80 -21.36 -26.56
N ARG A 262 19.06 -22.10 -25.71
CA ARG A 262 19.03 -21.91 -24.25
C ARG A 262 20.39 -22.26 -23.61
N LYS A 263 20.98 -21.34 -22.84
CA LYS A 263 22.23 -21.55 -22.08
C LYS A 263 21.92 -21.78 -20.60
N GLU A 264 22.32 -22.93 -20.06
CA GLU A 264 21.96 -23.42 -18.72
C GLU A 264 22.62 -22.67 -17.51
N ASN A 265 23.41 -21.61 -17.74
CA ASN A 265 24.12 -20.87 -16.68
C ASN A 265 24.15 -19.33 -16.90
N LEU A 266 23.10 -18.76 -17.52
CA LEU A 266 23.04 -17.32 -17.80
C LEU A 266 22.45 -16.56 -16.59
N SER A 267 23.24 -15.72 -15.93
CA SER A 267 22.75 -14.84 -14.86
C SER A 267 22.17 -13.55 -15.46
N LEU A 268 20.90 -13.25 -15.18
CA LEU A 268 20.25 -12.02 -15.68
C LEU A 268 20.90 -10.74 -15.12
N LYS A 269 21.59 -10.84 -13.97
CA LYS A 269 22.34 -9.73 -13.36
C LYS A 269 23.53 -9.27 -14.20
N ASP A 270 23.99 -10.11 -15.13
CA ASP A 270 25.10 -9.78 -16.04
C ASP A 270 24.61 -8.96 -17.25
N TYR A 271 23.29 -8.79 -17.40
CA TYR A 271 22.67 -8.02 -18.48
C TYR A 271 21.69 -6.95 -17.96
N PRO A 272 22.16 -5.99 -17.15
CA PRO A 272 21.29 -5.07 -16.41
C PRO A 272 20.62 -4.00 -17.29
N THR A 273 21.09 -3.76 -18.52
CA THR A 273 20.57 -2.68 -19.38
C THR A 273 20.00 -3.19 -20.71
N ILE A 274 19.20 -2.37 -21.38
CA ILE A 274 18.64 -2.69 -22.72
C ILE A 274 19.77 -2.93 -23.74
N ARG A 275 20.89 -2.19 -23.63
CA ARG A 275 22.12 -2.40 -24.41
C ARG A 275 22.69 -3.80 -24.21
N HIS A 276 22.68 -4.32 -22.98
CA HIS A 276 23.14 -5.67 -22.71
C HIS A 276 22.23 -6.73 -23.37
N CYS A 277 20.93 -6.49 -23.44
CA CYS A 277 19.98 -7.35 -24.16
C CYS A 277 20.25 -7.38 -25.67
N ILE A 278 20.53 -6.22 -26.28
CA ILE A 278 20.90 -6.11 -27.70
C ILE A 278 22.22 -6.84 -27.96
N LYS A 279 23.22 -6.63 -27.10
CA LYS A 279 24.52 -7.31 -27.18
C LYS A 279 24.37 -8.83 -27.08
N TYR A 280 23.56 -9.31 -26.14
CA TYR A 280 23.25 -10.74 -25.98
C TYR A 280 22.65 -11.35 -27.26
N VAL A 281 21.66 -10.70 -27.86
CA VAL A 281 21.04 -11.20 -29.11
C VAL A 281 22.03 -11.18 -30.28
N MET A 282 22.85 -10.14 -30.39
CA MET A 282 23.85 -10.02 -31.46
C MET A 282 24.95 -11.09 -31.36
N GLU A 283 25.44 -11.35 -30.14
CA GLU A 283 26.46 -12.37 -29.88
C GLU A 283 25.95 -13.79 -30.19
N GLU A 284 24.69 -14.08 -29.90
CA GLU A 284 24.13 -15.43 -30.07
C GLU A 284 23.60 -15.71 -31.49
N THR A 285 23.19 -14.68 -32.23
CA THR A 285 22.71 -14.83 -33.62
C THR A 285 23.83 -14.77 -34.66
N GLY A 286 25.09 -14.70 -34.22
CA GLY A 286 26.27 -14.61 -35.10
C GLY A 286 26.42 -13.26 -35.80
N GLY A 287 25.83 -12.20 -35.22
CA GLY A 287 26.03 -10.82 -35.66
C GLY A 287 27.47 -10.39 -35.37
N SER A 288 28.18 -9.89 -36.38
CA SER A 288 29.57 -9.44 -36.25
C SER A 288 29.66 -8.16 -35.42
N THR A 289 30.07 -8.25 -34.15
CA THR A 289 30.55 -7.13 -33.34
C THR A 289 32.01 -6.84 -33.67
N SER A 290 32.29 -5.71 -34.33
CA SER A 290 33.66 -5.25 -34.56
C SER A 290 34.13 -4.38 -33.39
N GLU A 291 34.86 -4.95 -32.43
CA GLU A 291 35.59 -4.22 -31.38
C GLU A 291 37.09 -4.08 -31.73
N THR A 292 37.66 -2.88 -31.57
CA THR A 292 39.11 -2.66 -31.49
C THR A 292 39.50 -2.50 -30.02
N GLN A 293 40.39 -3.37 -29.53
CA GLN A 293 40.94 -3.34 -28.17
C GLN A 293 41.94 -2.19 -27.96
N ALA A 294 41.96 -1.63 -26.74
CA ALA A 294 43.16 -1.06 -26.12
C ALA A 294 43.16 -1.27 -24.60
N GLN A 295 44.30 -1.71 -24.08
CA GLN A 295 44.67 -1.90 -22.67
C GLN A 295 46.06 -1.25 -22.46
N PRO A 296 46.59 -1.09 -21.24
CA PRO A 296 46.27 -0.12 -20.20
C PRO A 296 47.41 0.90 -19.92
N ALA A 297 47.11 1.94 -19.13
CA ALA A 297 48.07 2.95 -18.65
C ALA A 297 49.07 2.42 -17.59
N PRO A 298 50.20 3.12 -17.37
CA PRO A 298 50.78 3.23 -16.04
C PRO A 298 50.94 4.68 -15.54
N LYS A 299 50.65 4.84 -14.24
CA LYS A 299 50.82 6.01 -13.34
C LYS A 299 52.23 6.62 -13.37
N VAL A 300 52.35 7.94 -13.13
CA VAL A 300 53.20 8.59 -12.08
C VAL A 300 52.66 10.00 -11.72
N GLU A 301 52.82 10.35 -10.44
CA GLU A 301 52.53 11.60 -9.70
C GLU A 301 53.23 12.92 -10.13
N ALA A 302 52.55 14.01 -9.75
CA ALA A 302 52.99 15.28 -9.14
C ALA A 302 53.84 16.36 -9.89
N ALA A 303 53.12 17.47 -10.20
CA ALA A 303 53.39 18.90 -9.90
C ALA A 303 54.65 19.63 -10.46
N PRO A 304 54.74 20.98 -10.34
CA PRO A 304 53.85 22.09 -10.71
C PRO A 304 54.56 23.05 -11.74
N VAL A 305 54.00 24.17 -12.25
CA VAL A 305 54.20 25.56 -11.77
C VAL A 305 53.60 26.59 -12.77
N LYS A 306 52.83 27.54 -12.20
CA LYS A 306 52.53 28.97 -12.51
C LYS A 306 52.83 29.69 -13.86
N ALA A 307 51.77 30.44 -14.25
CA ALA A 307 51.65 31.91 -14.47
C ALA A 307 52.08 32.62 -15.78
N ALA A 308 51.04 33.11 -16.50
CA ALA A 308 50.73 34.48 -16.99
C ALA A 308 51.79 35.29 -17.80
N PRO A 309 51.47 36.41 -18.51
CA PRO A 309 50.18 37.10 -18.76
C PRO A 309 49.94 37.54 -20.25
N ALA A 310 48.76 38.15 -20.50
CA ALA A 310 48.32 38.91 -21.70
C ALA A 310 49.10 40.26 -21.89
N PRO A 311 48.82 41.22 -22.82
CA PRO A 311 47.71 41.40 -23.79
C PRO A 311 48.07 42.08 -25.17
N ALA A 312 47.06 42.35 -26.02
CA ALA A 312 46.78 43.62 -26.76
C ALA A 312 46.18 43.44 -28.18
N ALA A 313 45.24 44.33 -28.52
CA ALA A 313 44.36 44.32 -29.69
C ALA A 313 44.91 45.08 -30.92
N ALA A 314 44.51 44.68 -32.13
CA ALA A 314 44.27 45.54 -33.30
C ALA A 314 43.56 44.77 -34.45
N ALA A 315 42.56 45.41 -35.05
CA ALA A 315 41.91 45.07 -36.34
C ALA A 315 42.59 45.85 -37.50
N PRO A 316 42.21 45.76 -38.79
CA PRO A 316 41.63 44.66 -39.59
C PRO A 316 42.32 44.50 -41.00
N VAL A 317 41.68 43.69 -41.86
CA VAL A 317 41.50 43.77 -43.34
C VAL A 317 42.38 43.01 -44.37
N HIS A 318 41.70 42.01 -44.97
CA HIS A 318 41.49 41.67 -46.40
C HIS A 318 42.37 40.62 -47.13
N HIS A 319 41.67 39.50 -47.45
CA HIS A 319 41.68 38.61 -48.65
C HIS A 319 42.99 37.91 -49.05
N ALA A 320 43.08 36.63 -49.46
CA ALA A 320 42.22 35.44 -49.64
C ALA A 320 43.18 34.32 -50.20
N PRO A 321 42.74 33.09 -50.53
CA PRO A 321 42.17 32.04 -49.69
C PRO A 321 43.11 30.81 -49.58
N ALA A 322 42.96 30.01 -48.52
CA ALA A 322 43.42 28.62 -48.51
C ALA A 322 42.45 27.76 -47.67
N ALA A 323 41.91 26.73 -48.33
CA ALA A 323 41.16 25.55 -47.84
C ALA A 323 40.47 25.63 -46.46
N ALA A 324 39.13 25.60 -46.51
CA ALA A 324 38.23 25.55 -45.37
C ALA A 324 38.35 24.23 -44.58
N GLY A 325 38.97 24.31 -43.40
CA GLY A 325 38.59 23.46 -42.26
C GLY A 325 37.33 24.04 -41.60
N VAL A 326 36.64 23.23 -40.79
CA VAL A 326 35.49 23.71 -39.99
C VAL A 326 35.93 24.95 -39.21
N ASN A 327 35.26 26.07 -39.47
CA ASN A 327 35.59 27.33 -38.80
C ASN A 327 35.04 27.27 -37.38
N GLU A 328 35.91 27.27 -36.37
CA GLU A 328 35.54 27.29 -34.95
C GLU A 328 34.58 28.44 -34.64
N ASP A 329 34.72 29.60 -35.31
CA ASP A 329 33.82 30.74 -35.13
C ASP A 329 32.40 30.45 -35.65
N ALA A 330 32.26 29.66 -36.73
CA ALA A 330 30.95 29.30 -37.29
C ALA A 330 30.23 28.28 -36.41
N VAL A 331 30.96 27.31 -35.84
CA VAL A 331 30.38 26.33 -34.91
C VAL A 331 30.02 26.98 -33.58
N LYS A 332 30.88 27.86 -33.09
CA LYS A 332 30.57 28.72 -31.95
C LYS A 332 29.28 29.49 -32.17
N GLU A 333 29.12 30.16 -33.31
CA GLU A 333 27.90 30.93 -33.60
C GLU A 333 26.66 30.04 -33.65
N SER A 334 26.74 28.87 -34.28
CA SER A 334 25.59 27.95 -34.39
C SER A 334 25.22 27.29 -33.05
N ILE A 335 26.18 26.86 -32.22
CA ILE A 335 25.88 26.33 -30.88
C ILE A 335 25.26 27.41 -29.99
N LEU A 336 25.76 28.65 -30.05
CA LEU A 336 25.14 29.77 -29.34
C LEU A 336 23.71 30.04 -29.82
N ASN A 337 23.41 29.85 -31.10
CA ASN A 337 22.04 29.96 -31.64
C ASN A 337 21.13 28.86 -31.12
N MET A 338 21.60 27.60 -31.10
CA MET A 338 20.81 26.47 -30.59
C MET A 338 20.48 26.63 -29.11
N ILE A 339 21.46 27.07 -28.31
CA ILE A 339 21.22 27.37 -26.90
C ILE A 339 20.24 28.52 -26.77
N ALA A 340 20.41 29.61 -27.53
CA ALA A 340 19.49 30.74 -27.51
C ALA A 340 18.05 30.38 -27.91
N GLU A 341 17.85 29.53 -28.91
CA GLU A 341 16.52 29.09 -29.37
C GLU A 341 15.84 28.18 -28.34
N LYS A 342 16.58 27.20 -27.78
CA LYS A 342 16.03 26.25 -26.80
C LYS A 342 15.77 26.88 -25.43
N THR A 343 16.61 27.83 -25.02
CA THR A 343 16.49 28.47 -23.70
C THR A 343 15.72 29.79 -23.73
N GLY A 344 15.66 30.45 -24.88
CA GLY A 344 15.14 31.81 -25.02
C GLY A 344 16.10 32.89 -24.54
N TYR A 345 17.35 32.56 -24.18
CA TYR A 345 18.35 33.55 -23.76
C TYR A 345 18.93 34.30 -24.97
N PRO A 346 19.05 35.64 -24.91
CA PRO A 346 19.86 36.43 -25.83
C PRO A 346 21.31 35.91 -25.93
N LYS A 347 21.88 35.95 -27.14
CA LYS A 347 23.24 35.42 -27.40
C LYS A 347 24.33 36.12 -26.60
N ASP A 348 24.12 37.39 -26.25
CA ASP A 348 25.02 38.18 -25.40
C ASP A 348 24.97 37.79 -23.91
N MET A 349 24.17 36.77 -23.54
CA MET A 349 24.18 36.11 -22.22
C MET A 349 25.03 34.83 -22.17
N LEU A 350 25.42 34.31 -23.33
CA LEU A 350 25.98 32.96 -23.47
C LEU A 350 27.50 33.04 -23.66
N GLU A 351 28.23 33.07 -22.55
CA GLU A 351 29.70 33.00 -22.58
C GLU A 351 30.19 31.55 -22.64
N LEU A 352 31.32 31.34 -23.31
CA LEU A 352 31.81 29.97 -23.62
C LEU A 352 32.19 29.15 -22.39
N ASP A 353 32.65 29.81 -21.33
CA ASP A 353 33.17 29.15 -20.14
C ASP A 353 32.11 28.90 -19.06
N LEU A 354 30.84 29.24 -19.32
CA LEU A 354 29.75 29.04 -18.37
C LEU A 354 29.38 27.56 -18.24
N ASP A 355 29.17 27.14 -17.00
CA ASP A 355 28.67 25.81 -16.66
C ASP A 355 27.18 25.69 -17.04
N MET A 356 26.83 24.61 -17.74
CA MET A 356 25.50 24.40 -18.27
C MET A 356 24.46 24.19 -17.17
N GLU A 357 24.83 23.56 -16.06
CA GLU A 357 23.92 23.32 -14.93
C GLU A 357 23.97 24.49 -13.94
N ALA A 358 25.17 24.85 -13.48
CA ALA A 358 25.36 25.83 -12.41
C ALA A 358 25.17 27.28 -12.88
N ASP A 359 25.60 27.64 -14.10
CA ASP A 359 25.56 29.02 -14.59
C ASP A 359 24.40 29.27 -15.55
N LEU A 360 24.09 28.33 -16.46
CA LEU A 360 23.00 28.48 -17.42
C LEU A 360 21.65 27.95 -16.92
N GLY A 361 21.65 27.13 -15.85
CA GLY A 361 20.44 26.54 -15.28
C GLY A 361 19.77 25.50 -16.19
N ILE A 362 20.54 24.86 -17.08
CA ILE A 362 20.09 23.83 -18.01
C ILE A 362 20.17 22.48 -17.30
N ASP A 363 19.00 21.90 -16.99
CA ASP A 363 18.89 20.56 -16.38
C ASP A 363 19.34 19.43 -17.32
N THR A 364 19.54 18.24 -16.76
CA THR A 364 20.07 17.07 -17.49
C THR A 364 19.20 16.65 -18.68
N VAL A 365 17.89 16.93 -18.67
CA VAL A 365 16.97 16.65 -19.78
C VAL A 365 17.22 17.61 -20.94
N LYS A 366 17.28 18.92 -20.66
CA LYS A 366 17.57 19.94 -21.69
C LYS A 366 19.01 19.87 -22.20
N GLN A 367 19.96 19.45 -21.37
CA GLN A 367 21.32 19.16 -21.81
C GLN A 367 21.30 18.01 -22.84
N ALA A 368 20.60 16.92 -22.55
CA ALA A 368 20.46 15.81 -23.49
C ALA A 368 19.79 16.25 -24.81
N GLU A 369 18.76 17.10 -24.75
CA GLU A 369 18.13 17.69 -25.94
C GLU A 369 19.07 18.60 -26.75
N LEU A 370 19.90 19.41 -26.08
CA LEU A 370 20.89 20.26 -26.75
C LEU A 370 21.94 19.40 -27.45
N PHE A 371 22.43 18.34 -26.80
CA PHE A 371 23.35 17.37 -27.41
C PHE A 371 22.69 16.56 -28.53
N ALA A 372 21.39 16.30 -28.46
CA ALA A 372 20.65 15.72 -29.59
C ALA A 372 20.61 16.69 -30.79
N ALA A 373 20.27 17.95 -30.57
CA ALA A 373 20.23 18.97 -31.62
C ALA A 373 21.60 19.26 -32.26
N MET A 374 22.67 19.30 -31.46
CA MET A 374 24.05 19.45 -31.97
C MET A 374 24.46 18.25 -32.83
N ARG A 375 24.14 17.03 -32.40
CA ARG A 375 24.44 15.82 -33.18
C ARG A 375 23.71 15.81 -34.50
N GLU A 376 22.43 16.15 -34.50
CA GLU A 376 21.61 16.22 -35.70
C GLU A 376 22.12 17.31 -36.66
N HIS A 377 22.45 18.51 -36.15
CA HIS A 377 22.86 19.62 -37.00
C HIS A 377 24.26 19.46 -37.61
N TYR A 378 25.17 18.80 -36.91
CA TYR A 378 26.55 18.58 -37.35
C TYR A 378 26.83 17.17 -37.87
N ASP A 379 25.78 16.33 -37.98
CA ASP A 379 25.86 14.93 -38.40
C ASP A 379 26.87 14.11 -37.58
N ILE A 380 26.90 14.36 -36.26
CA ILE A 380 27.81 13.67 -35.33
C ILE A 380 27.15 12.34 -34.90
N PRO A 381 27.82 11.19 -35.12
CA PRO A 381 27.26 9.89 -34.77
C PRO A 381 27.02 9.77 -33.26
N ARG A 382 25.89 9.15 -32.89
CA ARG A 382 25.51 8.93 -31.48
C ARG A 382 26.53 8.00 -30.81
N LYS A 383 27.32 8.55 -29.88
CA LYS A 383 28.15 7.76 -28.98
C LYS A 383 27.31 7.23 -27.82
N GLU A 384 27.51 5.95 -27.55
CA GLU A 384 26.64 5.15 -26.70
C GLU A 384 27.08 5.11 -25.22
N ASN A 385 28.26 5.67 -24.90
CA ASN A 385 28.81 5.77 -23.53
C ASN A 385 29.21 7.21 -23.15
N LEU A 386 28.53 8.23 -23.70
CA LEU A 386 28.89 9.63 -23.46
C LEU A 386 28.28 10.12 -22.14
N SER A 387 29.10 10.33 -21.10
CA SER A 387 28.66 10.95 -19.85
C SER A 387 28.53 12.47 -20.04
N LEU A 388 27.32 13.01 -19.91
CA LEU A 388 27.07 14.46 -20.00
C LEU A 388 27.81 15.27 -18.92
N LYS A 389 28.21 14.62 -17.82
CA LYS A 389 29.03 15.24 -16.75
C LYS A 389 30.44 15.62 -17.21
N ASP A 390 30.92 15.03 -18.30
CA ASP A 390 32.26 15.28 -18.84
C ASP A 390 32.29 16.54 -19.74
N TYR A 391 31.12 17.12 -20.06
CA TYR A 391 30.97 18.30 -20.92
C TYR A 391 30.21 19.43 -20.22
N PRO A 392 30.73 19.97 -19.11
CA PRO A 392 29.98 20.89 -18.26
C PRO A 392 29.79 22.29 -18.85
N THR A 393 30.50 22.72 -19.91
CA THR A 393 30.42 24.11 -20.42
C THR A 393 30.13 24.22 -21.91
N ILE A 394 29.72 25.42 -22.38
CA ILE A 394 29.51 25.70 -23.82
C ILE A 394 30.81 25.46 -24.63
N ARG A 395 31.98 25.75 -24.06
CA ARG A 395 33.29 25.45 -24.67
C ARG A 395 33.50 23.94 -24.83
N HIS A 396 33.03 23.13 -23.87
CA HIS A 396 33.06 21.68 -24.02
C HIS A 396 32.14 21.21 -25.15
N CYS A 397 31.00 21.86 -25.37
CA CYS A 397 30.12 21.58 -26.52
C CYS A 397 30.79 21.96 -27.85
N ILE A 398 31.41 23.13 -27.95
CA ILE A 398 32.16 23.54 -29.15
C ILE A 398 33.31 22.59 -29.41
N LYS A 399 34.07 22.23 -28.36
CA LYS A 399 35.17 21.27 -28.45
C LYS A 399 34.67 19.90 -28.89
N TYR A 400 33.55 19.42 -28.33
CA TYR A 400 32.91 18.17 -28.75
C TYR A 400 32.55 18.20 -30.24
N VAL A 401 31.92 19.27 -30.73
CA VAL A 401 31.61 19.38 -32.17
C VAL A 401 32.89 19.48 -33.01
N MET A 402 33.88 20.29 -32.61
CA MET A 402 35.16 20.43 -33.33
C MET A 402 35.95 19.12 -33.42
N GLU A 403 36.00 18.35 -32.34
CA GLU A 403 36.70 17.06 -32.27
C GLU A 403 36.03 16.01 -33.16
N GLU A 404 34.71 16.11 -33.35
CA GLU A 404 33.93 15.12 -34.10
C GLU A 404 33.66 15.50 -35.57
N THR A 405 33.98 16.72 -36.05
CA THR A 405 33.54 17.23 -37.37
C THR A 405 34.60 17.50 -38.45
N ALA A 406 35.88 17.09 -38.32
CA ALA A 406 36.87 17.26 -39.40
C ALA A 406 37.20 15.97 -40.20
N PRO A 407 37.34 16.02 -41.54
CA PRO A 407 36.36 16.38 -42.56
C PRO A 407 35.82 15.16 -43.33
N ALA A 408 34.53 15.14 -43.62
CA ALA A 408 33.99 14.63 -44.88
C ALA A 408 32.72 15.41 -45.23
N ALA A 409 32.83 16.23 -46.27
CA ALA A 409 31.78 17.12 -46.75
C ALA A 409 30.59 16.36 -47.36
N LYS A 410 29.37 16.84 -47.10
CA LYS A 410 28.34 17.07 -48.14
C LYS A 410 27.26 18.03 -47.63
N ALA A 411 26.96 19.01 -48.48
CA ALA A 411 25.97 20.05 -48.26
C ALA A 411 24.60 19.63 -48.84
N VAL A 412 23.51 19.95 -48.13
CA VAL A 412 22.19 20.26 -48.70
C VAL A 412 21.54 21.35 -47.84
N GLN A 413 21.00 22.38 -48.49
CA GLN A 413 20.25 23.51 -47.93
C GLN A 413 18.73 23.37 -48.27
N PRO A 414 17.84 24.18 -47.69
CA PRO A 414 16.61 23.72 -47.04
C PRO A 414 15.35 23.84 -47.91
N GLU A 415 14.27 23.17 -47.49
CA GLU A 415 12.90 23.51 -47.90
C GLU A 415 12.06 23.95 -46.69
N LEU A 416 11.53 25.16 -46.83
CA LEU A 416 10.52 25.79 -45.99
C LEU A 416 9.13 25.29 -46.42
N MET A 417 8.28 24.88 -45.47
CA MET A 417 6.84 25.07 -45.58
C MET A 417 6.26 25.61 -44.27
N ASP A 418 5.69 26.80 -44.41
CA ASP A 418 4.87 27.56 -43.48
C ASP A 418 3.43 27.03 -43.51
N ILE A 419 2.81 26.80 -42.34
CA ILE A 419 1.35 26.90 -42.19
C ILE A 419 1.03 27.52 -40.83
N ALA A 420 0.80 28.82 -40.84
CA ALA A 420 0.06 29.55 -39.83
C ALA A 420 -1.38 29.01 -39.66
N ALA A 421 -1.80 28.75 -38.41
CA ALA A 421 -3.19 28.79 -38.00
C ALA A 421 -3.31 29.24 -36.53
N LYS A 422 -3.82 30.47 -36.32
CA LYS A 422 -4.21 31.03 -35.02
C LYS A 422 -5.40 30.28 -34.41
N PRO A 423 -5.39 29.96 -33.10
CA PRO A 423 -6.62 29.78 -32.33
C PRO A 423 -7.01 31.09 -31.66
N ALA A 424 -8.27 31.48 -31.85
CA ALA A 424 -8.88 32.67 -31.29
C ALA A 424 -9.08 32.56 -29.77
N GLU A 425 -8.85 33.68 -29.08
CA GLU A 425 -9.21 33.92 -27.69
C GLU A 425 -10.72 33.73 -27.48
N ARG A 426 -11.07 32.92 -26.47
CA ARG A 426 -12.39 32.95 -25.84
C ARG A 426 -12.26 33.54 -24.44
N PRO A 427 -13.18 34.43 -24.02
CA PRO A 427 -13.19 35.00 -22.69
C PRO A 427 -13.37 33.90 -21.63
N ALA A 428 -12.63 34.02 -20.53
CA ALA A 428 -12.65 33.09 -19.41
C ALA A 428 -14.07 32.97 -18.80
N GLU A 429 -14.73 31.84 -19.07
CA GLU A 429 -15.78 31.34 -18.21
C GLU A 429 -15.17 30.91 -16.87
N LYS A 430 -15.83 31.25 -15.76
CA LYS A 430 -15.45 30.73 -14.44
C LYS A 430 -15.42 29.21 -14.53
N PRO A 431 -14.32 28.53 -14.17
CA PRO A 431 -14.27 27.08 -14.24
C PRO A 431 -15.38 26.50 -13.38
N ALA A 432 -16.15 25.58 -13.96
CA ALA A 432 -17.08 24.75 -13.21
C ALA A 432 -16.32 24.11 -12.04
N LYS A 433 -16.92 24.07 -10.85
CA LYS A 433 -16.35 23.34 -9.71
C LYS A 433 -16.04 21.92 -10.17
N GLN A 434 -14.76 21.58 -10.25
CA GLN A 434 -14.33 20.24 -10.62
C GLN A 434 -14.77 19.31 -9.47
N GLU A 435 -15.71 18.40 -9.75
CA GLU A 435 -16.14 17.42 -8.75
C GLU A 435 -15.02 16.38 -8.57
N HIS A 436 -14.42 16.37 -7.39
CA HIS A 436 -13.43 15.37 -6.99
C HIS A 436 -14.11 14.07 -6.54
N PRO A 437 -13.43 12.91 -6.60
CA PRO A 437 -13.99 11.66 -6.12
C PRO A 437 -14.41 11.76 -4.65
N LYS A 438 -15.64 11.35 -4.31
CA LYS A 438 -16.05 11.25 -2.91
C LYS A 438 -15.31 10.09 -2.25
N ARG A 439 -14.22 10.40 -1.54
CA ARG A 439 -13.42 9.44 -0.77
C ARG A 439 -13.16 9.95 0.65
N HIS A 440 -12.93 9.02 1.57
CA HIS A 440 -12.57 9.33 2.94
C HIS A 440 -11.06 9.57 3.05
N ILE A 441 -10.66 10.76 3.49
CA ILE A 441 -9.24 11.17 3.57
C ILE A 441 -8.78 11.51 4.99
N ARG A 442 -9.70 11.63 5.95
CA ARG A 442 -9.43 12.13 7.30
C ARG A 442 -9.19 11.00 8.28
N HIS A 443 -7.97 10.87 8.77
CA HIS A 443 -7.61 9.88 9.78
C HIS A 443 -7.15 10.56 11.06
N VAL A 444 -7.31 9.88 12.20
CA VAL A 444 -6.86 10.34 13.52
C VAL A 444 -5.87 9.32 14.06
N PRO A 445 -4.66 9.75 14.49
CA PRO A 445 -3.72 8.86 15.14
C PRO A 445 -4.32 8.24 16.41
N ALA A 446 -4.18 6.93 16.56
CA ALA A 446 -4.69 6.17 17.68
C ALA A 446 -3.68 5.10 18.09
N ILE A 447 -3.61 4.86 19.40
CA ILE A 447 -2.82 3.77 19.96
C ILE A 447 -3.71 2.53 20.08
N ILE A 448 -3.26 1.43 19.47
CA ILE A 448 -3.93 0.13 19.56
C ILE A 448 -2.96 -0.89 20.15
N GLN A 449 -3.50 -1.95 20.75
CA GLN A 449 -2.68 -3.06 21.20
C GLN A 449 -1.99 -3.67 19.98
N ALA A 450 -0.67 -3.88 20.05
CA ALA A 450 0.09 -4.45 18.94
C ALA A 450 -0.20 -5.96 18.84
N PRO A 451 -0.81 -6.47 17.76
CA PRO A 451 -1.05 -7.91 17.60
C PRO A 451 0.27 -8.64 17.33
N VAL A 452 0.41 -9.87 17.82
CA VAL A 452 1.58 -10.72 17.62
C VAL A 452 1.27 -11.69 16.48
N GLU A 453 1.88 -11.47 15.31
CA GLU A 453 1.51 -12.20 14.09
C GLU A 453 2.53 -13.30 13.73
N GLN A 454 3.84 -13.01 13.75
CA GLN A 454 4.91 -14.00 13.53
C GLN A 454 6.20 -13.62 14.29
N GLU A 455 6.75 -14.54 15.07
CA GLU A 455 8.08 -14.38 15.69
C GLU A 455 9.18 -14.84 14.73
N VAL A 456 10.14 -13.97 14.41
CA VAL A 456 11.31 -14.29 13.59
C VAL A 456 12.55 -14.26 14.46
N ILE A 457 13.26 -15.38 14.58
CA ILE A 457 14.49 -15.47 15.38
C ILE A 457 15.67 -14.95 14.57
N LYS A 458 16.27 -13.86 15.03
CA LYS A 458 17.49 -13.25 14.49
C LYS A 458 18.68 -13.50 15.41
N LYS A 459 19.88 -13.40 14.86
CA LYS A 459 21.15 -13.54 15.60
C LYS A 459 22.06 -12.36 15.32
N LEU A 460 22.83 -11.95 16.33
CA LEU A 460 23.88 -10.95 16.20
C LEU A 460 25.21 -11.64 15.89
N SER A 461 26.03 -11.01 15.06
CA SER A 461 27.37 -11.49 14.75
C SER A 461 28.27 -11.32 15.97
N PRO A 462 29.07 -12.33 16.35
CA PRO A 462 29.99 -12.19 17.47
C PRO A 462 31.27 -11.40 17.12
N LYS A 463 31.44 -11.01 15.84
CA LYS A 463 32.66 -10.37 15.34
C LYS A 463 32.49 -8.89 15.01
N ARG A 464 31.25 -8.41 14.94
CA ARG A 464 30.91 -7.07 14.48
C ARG A 464 30.51 -6.19 15.66
N PRO A 465 30.93 -4.92 15.72
CA PRO A 465 30.67 -4.09 16.89
C PRO A 465 29.28 -3.45 16.87
N VAL A 466 28.80 -3.06 18.05
CA VAL A 466 27.58 -2.29 18.27
C VAL A 466 27.91 -0.94 18.91
N ALA A 467 27.41 0.16 18.34
CA ALA A 467 27.52 1.48 18.92
C ALA A 467 26.31 1.78 19.82
N ILE A 468 26.56 2.20 21.06
CA ILE A 468 25.54 2.61 22.04
C ILE A 468 25.69 4.11 22.28
N PHE A 469 24.65 4.90 22.03
CA PHE A 469 24.59 6.32 22.34
C PHE A 469 23.78 6.50 23.62
N ALA A 470 24.35 7.11 24.65
CA ALA A 470 23.65 7.27 25.92
C ALA A 470 24.16 8.44 26.76
N GLU A 471 23.25 9.13 27.44
CA GLU A 471 23.57 10.04 28.54
C GLU A 471 23.57 9.31 29.90
N ASP A 472 22.61 8.40 30.11
CA ASP A 472 22.57 7.53 31.30
C ASP A 472 23.53 6.34 31.13
N LEU A 473 24.63 6.40 31.89
CA LEU A 473 25.65 5.34 31.90
C LEU A 473 25.16 4.03 32.50
N ASP A 474 24.17 4.03 33.40
CA ASP A 474 23.68 2.78 34.01
C ASP A 474 22.75 2.03 33.06
N LEU A 475 21.91 2.75 32.29
CA LEU A 475 21.18 2.16 31.18
C LEU A 475 22.13 1.65 30.08
N ALA A 476 23.16 2.43 29.72
CA ALA A 476 24.15 2.02 28.73
C ALA A 476 24.89 0.73 29.13
N LYS A 477 25.30 0.62 30.41
CA LYS A 477 25.90 -0.60 30.97
C LYS A 477 24.95 -1.79 30.92
N ALA A 478 23.65 -1.58 31.17
CA ALA A 478 22.66 -2.64 31.09
C ALA A 478 22.50 -3.18 29.66
N PHE A 479 22.47 -2.31 28.65
CA PHE A 479 22.49 -2.70 27.24
C PHE A 479 23.78 -3.45 26.87
N ARG A 480 24.96 -2.94 27.28
CA ARG A 480 26.24 -3.64 27.09
C ARG A 480 26.25 -5.02 27.74
N ALA A 481 25.70 -5.16 28.94
CA ALA A 481 25.63 -6.44 29.63
C ALA A 481 24.78 -7.46 28.86
N GLU A 482 23.69 -7.01 28.21
CA GLU A 482 22.88 -7.87 27.34
C GLU A 482 23.61 -8.24 26.05
N LEU A 483 24.27 -7.28 25.38
CA LEU A 483 25.10 -7.55 24.19
C LEU A 483 26.21 -8.57 24.46
N ASN A 484 26.84 -8.52 25.63
CA ASN A 484 27.86 -9.49 26.04
C ASN A 484 27.31 -10.92 26.10
N LYS A 485 26.03 -11.12 26.47
CA LYS A 485 25.39 -12.45 26.45
C LYS A 485 25.26 -12.98 25.01
N HIS A 486 25.09 -12.07 24.05
CA HIS A 486 25.07 -12.36 22.62
C HIS A 486 26.47 -12.36 21.98
N ARG A 487 27.55 -12.21 22.76
CA ARG A 487 28.94 -12.13 22.31
C ARG A 487 29.20 -11.00 21.32
N ALA A 488 28.40 -9.94 21.36
CA ALA A 488 28.58 -8.77 20.51
C ALA A 488 29.41 -7.71 21.25
N ASP A 489 30.53 -7.30 20.67
CA ASP A 489 31.34 -6.20 21.19
C ASP A 489 30.56 -4.89 21.10
N SER A 490 30.74 -3.99 22.08
CA SER A 490 29.98 -2.74 22.15
C SER A 490 30.81 -1.54 22.60
N TYR A 491 30.54 -0.39 21.99
CA TYR A 491 31.22 0.88 22.24
C TYR A 491 30.21 1.95 22.67
N ILE A 492 30.48 2.67 23.75
CA ILE A 492 29.54 3.66 24.31
C ILE A 492 29.97 5.07 23.93
N PHE A 493 29.19 5.75 23.09
CA PHE A 493 29.25 7.18 22.87
C PHE A 493 28.47 7.90 23.97
N THR A 494 29.11 8.84 24.66
CA THR A 494 28.48 9.54 25.79
C THR A 494 29.08 10.93 26.03
N PRO A 495 28.27 11.94 26.41
CA PRO A 495 28.80 13.22 26.87
C PRO A 495 29.30 13.16 28.32
N ALA A 496 28.99 12.09 29.07
CA ALA A 496 29.39 11.95 30.46
C ALA A 496 30.87 11.57 30.57
N LYS A 497 31.63 12.30 31.40
CA LYS A 497 33.00 11.91 31.74
C LYS A 497 33.00 10.55 32.41
N THR A 498 33.73 9.59 31.85
CA THR A 498 33.69 8.21 32.31
C THR A 498 35.05 7.52 32.21
N LYS A 499 35.25 6.50 33.04
CA LYS A 499 36.38 5.55 32.95
C LYS A 499 35.93 4.18 32.43
N VAL A 500 34.69 4.07 31.97
CA VAL A 500 34.16 2.85 31.36
C VAL A 500 35.03 2.50 30.15
N LYS A 501 35.53 1.26 30.10
CA LYS A 501 36.32 0.76 28.97
C LYS A 501 35.50 0.85 27.67
N ASP A 502 36.16 1.13 26.55
CA ASP A 502 35.52 1.19 25.23
C ASP A 502 34.38 2.22 25.20
N ALA A 503 34.56 3.34 25.91
CA ALA A 503 33.68 4.49 25.89
C ALA A 503 34.36 5.67 25.17
N ILE A 504 33.61 6.33 24.30
CA ILE A 504 34.02 7.50 23.52
C ILE A 504 33.31 8.69 24.13
N THR A 505 34.07 9.52 24.87
CA THR A 505 33.51 10.71 25.53
C THR A 505 33.47 11.88 24.54
N VAL A 506 32.28 12.31 24.15
CA VAL A 506 32.08 13.41 23.21
C VAL A 506 30.78 14.16 23.54
N ASP A 507 30.83 15.49 23.58
CA ASP A 507 29.63 16.31 23.76
C ASP A 507 28.78 16.23 22.49
N PHE A 508 27.56 15.70 22.58
CA PHE A 508 26.68 15.56 21.44
C PHE A 508 26.28 16.89 20.80
N ARG A 509 26.40 18.01 21.52
CA ARG A 509 26.14 19.35 20.99
C ARG A 509 27.29 19.89 20.16
N ASP A 510 28.50 19.35 20.33
CA ASP A 510 29.67 19.69 19.54
C ASP A 510 29.66 18.83 18.26
N ILE A 511 28.92 19.31 17.26
CA ILE A 511 28.67 18.58 16.01
C ILE A 511 29.97 18.24 15.27
N PRO A 512 30.95 19.15 15.10
CA PRO A 512 32.24 18.81 14.51
C PRO A 512 32.99 17.72 15.29
N ALA A 513 33.02 17.78 16.63
CA ALA A 513 33.70 16.77 17.44
C ALA A 513 33.01 15.40 17.37
N LEU A 514 31.67 15.38 17.44
CA LEU A 514 30.88 14.16 17.29
C LEU A 514 31.07 13.54 15.91
N GLU A 515 31.01 14.35 14.86
CA GLU A 515 31.24 13.89 13.50
C GLU A 515 32.66 13.31 13.32
N GLY A 516 33.68 13.96 13.88
CA GLY A 516 35.05 13.43 13.89
C GLY A 516 35.13 12.07 14.59
N ALA A 517 34.55 11.95 15.78
CA ALA A 517 34.53 10.69 16.54
C ALA A 517 33.79 9.57 15.80
N LEU A 518 32.71 9.88 15.07
CA LEU A 518 31.96 8.91 14.26
C LEU A 518 32.74 8.47 13.02
N LYS A 519 33.45 9.40 12.35
CA LYS A 519 34.34 9.07 11.22
C LYS A 519 35.48 8.16 11.65
N ASP A 520 36.14 8.48 12.76
CA ASP A 520 37.21 7.66 13.32
C ASP A 520 36.71 6.26 13.71
N PHE A 521 35.53 6.19 14.33
CA PHE A 521 34.89 4.93 14.68
C PHE A 521 34.50 4.12 13.43
N ALA A 522 33.89 4.74 12.43
CA ALA A 522 33.52 4.08 11.18
C ALA A 522 34.75 3.55 10.43
N ALA A 523 35.87 4.27 10.47
CA ALA A 523 37.14 3.82 9.89
C ALA A 523 37.75 2.63 10.65
N ALA A 524 37.67 2.63 11.99
CA ALA A 524 38.13 1.52 12.82
C ALA A 524 37.19 0.29 12.77
N HIS A 525 35.90 0.52 12.53
CA HIS A 525 34.83 -0.46 12.62
C HIS A 525 33.88 -0.38 11.41
N PRO A 526 34.39 -0.61 10.18
CA PRO A 526 33.62 -0.44 8.94
C PRO A 526 32.47 -1.45 8.78
N ASP A 527 32.41 -2.47 9.63
CA ASP A 527 31.42 -3.54 9.67
C ASP A 527 30.46 -3.43 10.88
N THR A 528 30.34 -2.26 11.50
CA THR A 528 29.37 -2.01 12.60
C THR A 528 28.01 -2.63 12.28
N GLN A 529 27.51 -3.51 13.16
CA GLN A 529 26.26 -4.26 12.93
C GLN A 529 25.05 -3.68 13.64
N GLY A 530 25.26 -2.83 14.65
CA GLY A 530 24.19 -2.40 15.54
C GLY A 530 24.35 -0.96 16.00
N ILE A 531 23.22 -0.26 16.11
CA ILE A 531 23.12 1.04 16.79
C ILE A 531 22.05 0.93 17.86
N VAL A 532 22.39 1.26 19.11
CA VAL A 532 21.44 1.45 20.20
C VAL A 532 21.43 2.93 20.56
N TYR A 533 20.33 3.62 20.30
CA TYR A 533 20.19 5.05 20.51
C TYR A 533 19.27 5.33 21.71
N LEU A 534 19.86 5.78 22.81
CA LEU A 534 19.21 6.05 24.09
C LEU A 534 19.07 7.53 24.49
N PRO A 535 19.54 8.57 23.76
CA PRO A 535 19.26 9.96 24.12
C PRO A 535 17.77 10.32 24.24
N GLY A 536 16.88 9.51 23.68
CA GLY A 536 15.43 9.63 23.87
C GLY A 536 14.90 9.12 25.22
N CYS A 537 15.71 8.42 26.02
CA CYS A 537 15.35 7.96 27.36
C CYS A 537 15.53 9.09 28.39
N MET A 538 14.66 10.10 28.31
CA MET A 538 14.69 11.29 29.14
C MET A 538 13.29 11.62 29.67
N VAL A 539 13.21 12.59 30.59
CA VAL A 539 11.95 13.21 30.99
C VAL A 539 12.12 14.72 30.82
N LYS A 540 11.42 15.29 29.86
CA LYS A 540 11.50 16.71 29.51
C LYS A 540 10.10 17.25 29.24
N SER A 541 9.79 18.42 29.80
CA SER A 541 8.50 19.09 29.66
C SER A 541 8.60 20.30 28.73
N LEU A 542 7.48 20.64 28.07
CA LEU A 542 7.37 21.86 27.29
C LEU A 542 7.32 23.08 28.22
N SER A 543 8.33 23.95 28.15
CA SER A 543 8.46 25.13 29.01
C SER A 543 9.04 26.32 28.25
N GLN A 544 9.15 27.49 28.90
CA GLN A 544 9.83 28.65 28.31
C GLN A 544 11.33 28.41 28.04
N GLU A 545 11.91 27.34 28.60
CA GLU A 545 13.29 26.93 28.37
C GLU A 545 13.45 26.04 27.13
N THR A 546 12.37 25.40 26.63
CA THR A 546 12.40 24.51 25.44
C THR A 546 13.04 25.20 24.25
N ALA A 547 14.15 24.71 23.72
CA ALA A 547 14.89 25.38 22.65
C ALA A 547 15.08 24.39 21.51
N ALA A 548 14.18 24.41 20.52
CA ALA A 548 14.06 23.33 19.53
C ALA A 548 15.39 23.00 18.86
N PHE A 549 16.15 24.00 18.40
CA PHE A 549 17.43 23.76 17.75
C PHE A 549 18.55 23.27 18.70
N GLU A 550 18.61 23.78 19.92
CA GLU A 550 19.58 23.29 20.91
C GLU A 550 19.26 21.86 21.36
N ASP A 551 17.97 21.55 21.52
CA ASP A 551 17.48 20.23 21.83
C ASP A 551 17.70 19.26 20.66
N LEU A 552 17.51 19.71 19.42
CA LEU A 552 17.85 18.95 18.22
C LEU A 552 19.32 18.52 18.25
N LYS A 553 20.26 19.47 18.42
CA LYS A 553 21.70 19.18 18.46
C LYS A 553 22.06 18.17 19.52
N ARG A 554 21.36 18.17 20.66
CA ARG A 554 21.62 17.24 21.76
C ARG A 554 21.01 15.86 21.57
N TYR A 555 19.76 15.79 21.12
CA TYR A 555 18.94 14.56 21.26
C TYR A 555 18.53 13.90 19.94
N ALA A 556 18.60 14.59 18.80
CA ALA A 556 18.08 14.08 17.53
C ALA A 556 19.11 14.15 16.40
N LEU A 557 19.88 15.24 16.27
CA LEU A 557 20.94 15.34 15.28
C LEU A 557 22.03 14.26 15.43
N PRO A 558 22.40 13.80 16.65
CA PRO A 558 23.31 12.66 16.80
C PRO A 558 22.77 11.35 16.21
N LEU A 559 21.45 11.14 16.19
CA LEU A 559 20.83 9.97 15.54
C LEU A 559 21.05 10.03 14.02
N PHE A 560 20.81 11.20 13.41
CA PHE A 560 21.08 11.43 12.00
C PHE A 560 22.56 11.21 11.66
N LEU A 561 23.48 11.75 12.47
CA LEU A 561 24.93 11.56 12.26
C LEU A 561 25.34 10.10 12.42
N ALA A 562 24.80 9.38 13.42
CA ALA A 562 25.04 7.96 13.58
C ALA A 562 24.59 7.17 12.35
N ALA A 563 23.39 7.45 11.82
CA ALA A 563 22.91 6.85 10.58
C ALA A 563 23.79 7.20 9.37
N LYS A 564 24.19 8.47 9.24
CA LYS A 564 25.04 8.95 8.15
C LYS A 564 26.40 8.25 8.09
N TYR A 565 27.07 8.09 9.24
CA TYR A 565 28.44 7.58 9.28
C TYR A 565 28.54 6.08 9.52
N LEU A 566 27.56 5.47 10.19
CA LEU A 566 27.57 4.04 10.51
C LEU A 566 26.60 3.22 9.64
N GLY A 567 25.75 3.88 8.85
CA GLY A 567 24.76 3.23 7.97
C GLY A 567 25.36 2.27 6.95
N ALA A 568 26.55 2.59 6.41
CA ALA A 568 27.27 1.70 5.50
C ALA A 568 27.65 0.35 6.16
N GLY A 569 27.91 0.34 7.47
CA GLY A 569 28.14 -0.89 8.23
C GLY A 569 26.85 -1.70 8.40
N LEU A 570 25.74 -1.03 8.73
CA LEU A 570 24.43 -1.66 8.91
C LEU A 570 23.94 -2.36 7.63
N GLN A 571 24.27 -1.81 6.47
CA GLN A 571 23.90 -2.38 5.17
C GLN A 571 24.74 -3.60 4.75
N LYS A 572 25.85 -3.91 5.44
CA LYS A 572 26.66 -5.09 5.14
C LYS A 572 25.97 -6.35 5.65
N ILE A 573 25.52 -7.19 4.73
CA ILE A 573 24.87 -8.47 5.02
C ILE A 573 25.93 -9.53 5.36
N GLU A 574 25.72 -10.23 6.48
CA GLU A 574 26.48 -11.43 6.84
C GLU A 574 25.48 -12.60 6.94
N PRO A 575 25.66 -13.70 6.18
CA PRO A 575 24.71 -14.82 6.19
C PRO A 575 24.44 -15.36 7.60
N GLY A 576 23.16 -15.46 7.96
CA GLY A 576 22.73 -15.98 9.27
C GLY A 576 22.78 -14.98 10.43
N PHE A 577 23.22 -13.75 10.19
CA PHE A 577 23.22 -12.67 11.17
C PHE A 577 22.41 -11.47 10.66
N SER A 578 21.88 -10.68 11.59
CA SER A 578 21.09 -9.48 11.29
C SER A 578 21.78 -8.25 11.85
N THR A 579 21.73 -7.16 11.08
CA THR A 579 22.08 -5.83 11.56
C THR A 579 20.83 -5.12 12.10
N PHE A 580 21.02 -4.14 12.98
CA PHE A 580 19.89 -3.47 13.64
C PHE A 580 20.17 -2.01 14.02
N MET A 581 19.09 -1.27 14.18
CA MET A 581 19.07 0.05 14.83
C MET A 581 17.88 0.06 15.80
N ALA A 582 18.17 0.18 17.09
CA ALA A 582 17.17 0.34 18.14
C ALA A 582 17.16 1.78 18.64
N VAL A 583 16.10 2.52 18.37
CA VAL A 583 15.88 3.87 18.87
C VAL A 583 14.90 3.79 20.03
N VAL A 584 15.35 4.14 21.23
CA VAL A 584 14.60 3.95 22.47
C VAL A 584 14.27 5.29 23.11
N THR A 585 13.02 5.43 23.51
CA THR A 585 12.44 6.62 24.15
C THR A 585 11.69 6.23 25.42
N THR A 586 11.58 7.15 26.37
CA THR A 586 10.80 6.97 27.60
C THR A 586 9.79 8.10 27.79
N LEU A 587 8.77 8.16 26.92
CA LEU A 587 7.73 9.20 26.96
C LEU A 587 6.48 8.73 27.71
N ASP A 588 5.71 7.80 27.15
CA ASP A 588 4.47 7.28 27.76
C ASP A 588 4.12 5.84 27.33
N GLY A 589 5.03 5.18 26.61
CA GLY A 589 4.79 3.87 26.00
C GLY A 589 3.69 3.86 24.93
N GLY A 590 3.36 5.04 24.40
CA GLY A 590 2.35 5.30 23.39
C GLY A 590 2.71 6.49 22.50
N PHE A 591 4.01 6.82 22.38
CA PHE A 591 4.56 7.88 21.54
C PHE A 591 4.00 9.28 21.82
N GLY A 592 3.51 9.54 23.04
CA GLY A 592 2.91 10.80 23.48
C GLY A 592 1.40 10.89 23.33
N TYR A 593 0.74 9.84 22.81
CA TYR A 593 -0.71 9.82 22.61
C TYR A 593 -1.50 9.24 23.79
N LYS A 594 -0.85 8.66 24.79
CA LYS A 594 -1.49 8.14 26.01
C LYS A 594 -1.48 9.18 27.13
N THR A 595 -0.40 9.92 27.27
CA THR A 595 -0.25 10.93 28.32
C THR A 595 -1.17 12.13 28.10
N ARG A 596 -1.64 12.70 29.21
CA ARG A 596 -2.36 13.98 29.26
C ARG A 596 -1.49 15.12 29.79
N GLU A 597 -0.24 14.83 30.10
CA GLU A 597 0.73 15.82 30.55
C GLU A 597 1.45 16.45 29.36
N ALA A 598 1.88 17.70 29.52
CA ALA A 598 2.67 18.38 28.50
C ALA A 598 4.11 17.86 28.52
N TYR A 599 4.65 17.51 27.36
CA TYR A 599 6.00 16.98 27.20
C TYR A 599 6.77 17.79 26.16
N ASP A 600 8.09 17.69 26.17
CA ASP A 600 8.89 18.43 25.18
C ASP A 600 8.72 17.83 23.77
N PRO A 601 8.50 18.63 22.72
CA PRO A 601 8.26 18.08 21.38
C PRO A 601 9.47 17.39 20.73
N ILE A 602 10.65 17.45 21.35
CA ILE A 602 11.89 16.82 20.87
C ILE A 602 11.74 15.33 20.53
N TYR A 603 10.85 14.60 21.21
CA TYR A 603 10.56 13.20 20.87
C TYR A 603 10.16 13.03 19.40
N GLY A 604 9.41 13.99 18.84
CA GLY A 604 9.05 13.95 17.42
C GLY A 604 10.27 14.04 16.49
N ALA A 605 11.28 14.83 16.87
CA ALA A 605 12.54 14.91 16.10
C ALA A 605 13.39 13.63 16.20
N ILE A 606 13.10 12.74 17.15
CA ILE A 606 13.73 11.41 17.28
C ILE A 606 12.91 10.37 16.50
N HIS A 607 11.59 10.40 16.65
CA HIS A 607 10.68 9.45 16.02
C HIS A 607 10.68 9.58 14.49
N GLY A 608 10.51 10.81 13.98
CA GLY A 608 10.41 11.12 12.56
C GLY A 608 11.55 10.53 11.71
N PRO A 609 12.83 10.82 12.01
CA PRO A 609 13.97 10.26 11.27
C PRO A 609 14.01 8.74 11.31
N THR A 610 13.65 8.13 12.45
CA THR A 610 13.66 6.67 12.60
C THR A 610 12.73 5.99 11.61
N LEU A 611 11.56 6.59 11.36
CA LEU A 611 10.59 6.11 10.36
C LEU A 611 11.16 6.14 8.94
N CYS A 612 11.89 7.20 8.58
CA CYS A 612 12.60 7.30 7.31
C CYS A 612 13.74 6.29 7.20
N LEU A 613 14.57 6.16 8.24
CA LEU A 613 15.74 5.29 8.25
C LEU A 613 15.40 3.81 8.07
N ARG A 614 14.20 3.37 8.47
CA ARG A 614 13.72 2.01 8.18
C ARG A 614 13.55 1.70 6.71
N LYS A 615 13.18 2.73 5.92
CA LYS A 615 13.06 2.64 4.47
C LYS A 615 14.43 2.76 3.80
N GLU A 616 15.35 3.50 4.39
CA GLU A 616 16.72 3.62 3.88
C GLU A 616 17.60 2.41 4.22
N PHE A 617 17.32 1.71 5.33
CA PHE A 617 18.08 0.54 5.82
C PHE A 617 17.27 -0.76 5.71
N GLU A 618 16.92 -1.15 4.49
CA GLU A 618 16.03 -2.29 4.21
C GLU A 618 16.56 -3.64 4.72
N HIS A 619 17.88 -3.81 4.79
CA HIS A 619 18.53 -5.03 5.30
C HIS A 619 18.73 -5.04 6.82
N SER A 620 18.38 -3.96 7.51
CA SER A 620 18.54 -3.82 8.96
C SER A 620 17.20 -3.82 9.67
N ALA A 621 17.18 -4.41 10.87
CA ALA A 621 16.05 -4.27 11.78
C ALA A 621 16.07 -2.88 12.42
N VAL A 622 15.32 -1.92 11.86
CA VAL A 622 15.13 -0.60 12.48
C VAL A 622 13.86 -0.61 13.34
N LYS A 623 14.00 -0.35 14.64
CA LYS A 623 12.93 -0.38 15.65
C LYS A 623 12.87 0.94 16.41
N LEU A 624 11.67 1.52 16.49
CA LEU A 624 11.37 2.65 17.35
C LEU A 624 10.58 2.14 18.56
N LEU A 625 11.14 2.32 19.75
CA LEU A 625 10.59 1.81 21.00
C LEU A 625 10.30 2.95 21.96
N ASP A 626 9.09 2.97 22.51
CA ASP A 626 8.70 3.91 23.55
C ASP A 626 8.28 3.18 24.82
N PHE A 627 8.69 3.70 25.97
CA PHE A 627 8.43 3.11 27.28
C PHE A 627 7.83 4.16 28.22
N GLU A 628 7.07 3.71 29.22
CA GLU A 628 6.68 4.61 30.30
C GLU A 628 7.92 5.08 31.08
N PRO A 629 7.98 6.35 31.54
CA PRO A 629 9.11 6.89 32.29
C PRO A 629 9.46 6.09 33.56
N SER A 630 8.49 5.39 34.13
CA SER A 630 8.66 4.53 35.31
C SER A 630 9.23 3.13 35.00
N SER A 631 9.49 2.81 33.73
CA SER A 631 10.01 1.51 33.32
C SER A 631 11.42 1.28 33.86
N SER A 632 11.68 0.08 34.38
CA SER A 632 13.02 -0.27 34.86
C SER A 632 14.00 -0.50 33.70
N ASN A 633 15.29 -0.19 33.91
CA ASN A 633 16.35 -0.45 32.91
C ASN A 633 16.34 -1.90 32.43
N GLN A 634 16.05 -2.86 33.33
CA GLN A 634 15.94 -4.26 32.96
C GLN A 634 14.78 -4.51 31.98
N THR A 635 13.62 -3.90 32.21
CA THR A 635 12.45 -4.03 31.32
C THR A 635 12.75 -3.43 29.95
N ILE A 636 13.32 -2.22 29.93
CA ILE A 636 13.70 -1.51 28.70
C ILE A 636 14.63 -2.38 27.85
N VAL A 637 15.70 -2.92 28.47
CA VAL A 637 16.66 -3.80 27.79
C VAL A 637 15.98 -5.08 27.30
N GLN A 638 15.28 -5.81 28.17
CA GLN A 638 14.66 -7.09 27.79
C GLN A 638 13.67 -6.95 26.63
N LYS A 639 12.81 -5.92 26.67
CA LYS A 639 11.85 -5.67 25.60
C LYS A 639 12.52 -5.16 24.33
N THR A 640 13.55 -4.33 24.44
CA THR A 640 14.31 -3.89 23.25
C THR A 640 14.97 -5.07 22.54
N PHE A 641 15.62 -5.97 23.29
CA PHE A 641 16.22 -7.17 22.71
C PHE A 641 15.17 -8.13 22.15
N TYR A 642 13.99 -8.21 22.78
CA TYR A 642 12.88 -8.96 22.22
C TYR A 642 12.47 -8.41 20.85
N GLU A 643 12.38 -7.09 20.72
CA GLU A 643 11.97 -6.43 19.48
C GLU A 643 12.99 -6.55 18.35
N ILE A 644 14.29 -6.47 18.64
CA ILE A 644 15.31 -6.60 17.59
C ILE A 644 15.61 -8.06 17.21
N LEU A 645 15.38 -9.02 18.13
CA LEU A 645 15.74 -10.43 17.91
C LEU A 645 14.58 -11.36 17.57
N TYR A 646 13.36 -11.07 18.02
CA TYR A 646 12.24 -12.02 17.96
C TYR A 646 10.96 -11.44 17.35
N SER A 647 10.87 -10.12 17.17
CA SER A 647 9.61 -9.46 16.81
C SER A 647 9.32 -9.37 15.31
N ASP A 648 8.05 -9.11 15.03
CA ASP A 648 7.43 -8.86 13.74
C ASP A 648 8.06 -7.65 13.00
N LYS A 649 7.72 -7.48 11.72
CA LYS A 649 8.22 -6.44 10.83
C LYS A 649 7.83 -5.02 11.28
N ARG A 650 6.82 -4.84 12.14
CA ARG A 650 6.40 -3.51 12.62
C ARG A 650 7.54 -2.70 13.22
N LEU A 651 7.58 -1.42 12.87
CA LEU A 651 8.65 -0.53 13.29
C LEU A 651 8.43 0.07 14.68
N ALA A 652 7.24 0.60 14.96
CA ALA A 652 6.96 1.40 16.15
C ALA A 652 6.20 0.58 17.20
N ILE A 653 6.84 0.27 18.33
CA ILE A 653 6.23 -0.45 19.45
C ILE A 653 6.39 0.33 20.76
N GLY A 654 5.27 0.61 21.42
CA GLY A 654 5.19 1.22 22.74
C GLY A 654 4.94 0.17 23.83
N TYR A 655 5.56 0.32 24.99
CA TYR A 655 5.39 -0.55 26.14
C TYR A 655 4.84 0.25 27.32
N ALA A 656 3.59 -0.05 27.69
CA ALA A 656 2.90 0.59 28.80
C ALA A 656 1.85 -0.35 29.40
N ASP A 657 1.61 -0.23 30.71
CA ASP A 657 0.63 -1.06 31.44
C ASP A 657 0.88 -2.58 31.31
N GLY A 658 2.15 -2.97 31.14
CA GLY A 658 2.53 -4.37 30.90
C GLY A 658 2.09 -4.93 29.53
N LYS A 659 1.63 -4.09 28.61
CA LYS A 659 1.19 -4.46 27.25
C LYS A 659 2.03 -3.78 26.17
N SER A 660 2.00 -4.33 24.96
CA SER A 660 2.58 -3.73 23.76
C SER A 660 1.51 -2.96 22.97
N TRP A 661 1.91 -1.81 22.45
CA TRP A 661 1.07 -0.85 21.78
C TRP A 661 1.73 -0.41 20.46
N THR A 662 0.94 0.03 19.49
CA THR A 662 1.44 0.61 18.24
C THR A 662 0.55 1.75 17.78
N LEU A 663 1.10 2.60 16.91
CA LEU A 663 0.42 3.77 16.36
C LEU A 663 -0.24 3.42 15.03
N VAL A 664 -1.51 3.80 14.87
CA VAL A 664 -2.25 3.67 13.60
C VAL A 664 -3.03 4.93 13.28
N GLY A 665 -3.19 5.26 12.00
CA GLY A 665 -4.12 6.28 11.53
C GLY A 665 -5.49 5.66 11.30
N LYS A 666 -6.47 5.95 12.17
CA LYS A 666 -7.84 5.43 12.04
C LYS A 666 -8.73 6.36 11.23
N PRO A 667 -9.54 5.86 10.29
CA PRO A 667 -10.48 6.70 9.57
C PRO A 667 -11.49 7.28 10.57
N ALA A 668 -11.73 8.59 10.49
CA ALA A 668 -12.60 9.26 11.45
C ALA A 668 -13.39 10.39 10.78
N ALA A 669 -14.71 10.34 10.94
CA ALA A 669 -15.59 11.42 10.54
C ALA A 669 -15.37 12.69 11.37
N LEU A 670 -15.69 13.83 10.78
CA LEU A 670 -15.69 15.13 11.45
C LEU A 670 -17.13 15.59 11.69
N ASP A 671 -17.50 15.78 12.95
CA ASP A 671 -18.79 16.36 13.32
C ASP A 671 -18.80 17.88 13.02
N LYS A 672 -19.58 18.26 12.00
CA LYS A 672 -19.76 19.66 11.57
C LYS A 672 -21.04 20.31 12.12
N SER A 673 -21.76 19.66 13.04
CA SER A 673 -23.02 20.17 13.59
C SER A 673 -22.85 21.49 14.35
N ARG A 674 -21.69 21.70 14.97
CA ARG A 674 -21.37 22.93 15.71
C ARG A 674 -19.89 23.30 15.56
N PRO A 675 -19.58 24.56 15.19
CA PRO A 675 -18.19 25.01 15.12
C PRO A 675 -17.53 24.99 16.51
N SER A 676 -16.30 24.49 16.57
CA SER A 676 -15.43 24.53 17.75
C SER A 676 -14.66 25.85 17.86
N THR A 677 -14.40 26.50 16.72
CA THR A 677 -13.67 27.78 16.64
C THR A 677 -14.47 28.81 15.84
N GLU A 678 -14.83 29.93 16.46
CA GLU A 678 -15.44 31.06 15.76
C GLU A 678 -14.36 31.95 15.13
N LEU A 679 -14.34 32.03 13.79
CA LEU A 679 -13.26 32.64 13.02
C LEU A 679 -13.59 34.05 12.49
N LYS A 680 -14.87 34.44 12.43
CA LYS A 680 -15.28 35.72 11.85
C LYS A 680 -14.68 36.90 12.61
N GLY A 681 -13.98 37.78 11.88
CA GLY A 681 -13.32 38.98 12.44
C GLY A 681 -12.11 38.71 13.35
N ARG A 682 -11.71 37.46 13.55
CA ARG A 682 -10.49 37.09 14.30
C ARG A 682 -9.24 37.46 13.51
N ASN A 683 -8.17 37.84 14.19
CA ASN A 683 -6.86 38.05 13.56
C ASN A 683 -6.12 36.70 13.48
N VAL A 684 -5.91 36.19 12.27
CA VAL A 684 -5.24 34.90 12.02
C VAL A 684 -3.91 35.13 11.34
N LEU A 685 -2.82 34.75 12.02
CA LEU A 685 -1.46 34.79 11.48
C LEU A 685 -1.20 33.55 10.63
N ILE A 686 -0.80 33.72 9.38
CA ILE A 686 -0.45 32.62 8.48
C ILE A 686 0.99 32.80 8.02
N THR A 687 1.89 31.90 8.41
CA THR A 687 3.26 31.88 7.88
C THR A 687 3.28 31.09 6.58
N GLY A 688 4.00 31.55 5.56
CA GLY A 688 3.98 30.92 4.22
C GLY A 688 2.62 31.02 3.52
N GLY A 689 1.79 32.00 3.91
CA GLY A 689 0.44 32.19 3.38
C GLY A 689 0.37 32.93 2.04
N GLY A 690 1.50 33.36 1.48
CA GLY A 690 1.55 34.18 0.27
C GLY A 690 1.45 33.40 -1.04
N ARG A 691 1.79 32.11 -1.04
CA ARG A 691 1.87 31.26 -2.24
C ARG A 691 1.40 29.82 -1.99
N GLY A 692 1.27 29.05 -3.08
CA GLY A 692 0.98 27.62 -3.05
C GLY A 692 -0.26 27.26 -2.24
N LEU A 693 -0.17 26.18 -1.46
CA LEU A 693 -1.26 25.72 -0.59
C LEU A 693 -1.64 26.76 0.48
N GLY A 694 -0.67 27.51 1.03
CA GLY A 694 -0.92 28.55 2.03
C GLY A 694 -1.81 29.68 1.51
N ALA A 695 -1.57 30.15 0.27
CA ALA A 695 -2.42 31.15 -0.37
C ALA A 695 -3.81 30.62 -0.70
N MET A 696 -3.91 29.37 -1.18
CA MET A 696 -5.20 28.72 -1.44
C MET A 696 -6.03 28.62 -0.17
N PHE A 697 -5.43 28.12 0.92
CA PHE A 697 -6.06 28.05 2.23
C PHE A 697 -6.49 29.43 2.74
N ALA A 698 -5.61 30.44 2.67
CA ALA A 698 -5.91 31.81 3.09
C ALA A 698 -7.14 32.38 2.36
N ARG A 699 -7.23 32.14 1.05
CA ARG A 699 -8.38 32.55 0.23
C ARG A 699 -9.66 31.81 0.64
N MET A 700 -9.61 30.48 0.79
CA MET A 700 -10.77 29.68 1.20
C MET A 700 -11.28 30.08 2.59
N LEU A 701 -10.34 30.30 3.52
CA LEU A 701 -10.63 30.78 4.87
C LEU A 701 -11.30 32.16 4.85
N ALA A 702 -10.79 33.11 4.04
CA ALA A 702 -11.39 34.43 3.85
C ALA A 702 -12.78 34.37 3.20
N GLU A 703 -12.99 33.46 2.25
CA GLU A 703 -14.27 33.29 1.57
C GLU A 703 -15.36 32.77 2.53
N GLN A 704 -15.05 31.71 3.27
CA GLN A 704 -16.04 30.97 4.07
C GLN A 704 -16.25 31.54 5.48
N HIS A 705 -15.19 32.05 6.12
CA HIS A 705 -15.23 32.41 7.54
C HIS A 705 -14.95 33.88 7.85
N LYS A 706 -14.45 34.66 6.87
CA LYS A 706 -14.22 36.11 6.98
C LYS A 706 -13.36 36.56 8.21
N PRO A 707 -12.20 35.93 8.52
CA PRO A 707 -11.25 36.50 9.48
C PRO A 707 -10.47 37.69 8.89
N ASN A 708 -9.76 38.44 9.73
CA ASN A 708 -8.66 39.31 9.30
C ASN A 708 -7.40 38.45 9.17
N LEU A 709 -6.69 38.59 8.05
CA LEU A 709 -5.48 37.82 7.78
C LEU A 709 -4.23 38.65 8.04
N VAL A 710 -3.29 38.05 8.77
CA VAL A 710 -1.93 38.56 8.99
C VAL A 710 -1.00 37.58 8.29
N LEU A 711 -0.47 37.94 7.13
CA LEU A 711 0.40 37.08 6.34
C LEU A 711 1.87 37.37 6.67
N LEU A 712 2.65 36.31 6.84
CA LEU A 712 4.09 36.39 7.11
C LEU A 712 4.84 35.49 6.12
N ASP A 713 5.76 36.09 5.36
CA ASP A 713 6.52 35.39 4.30
C ASP A 713 7.91 36.03 4.12
N ILE A 714 8.84 35.33 3.47
CA ILE A 714 10.20 35.83 3.22
C ILE A 714 10.25 36.82 2.04
N ILE A 715 9.22 36.79 1.19
CA ILE A 715 9.15 37.48 -0.10
C ILE A 715 9.17 39.00 0.07
N ASP A 716 9.93 39.68 -0.77
CA ASP A 716 9.91 41.15 -0.80
C ASP A 716 8.96 41.66 -1.89
N ILE A 717 7.88 42.33 -1.49
CA ILE A 717 6.90 42.92 -2.41
C ILE A 717 7.40 44.30 -2.85
N SER A 718 8.38 44.28 -3.76
CA SER A 718 8.95 45.49 -4.35
C SER A 718 7.99 46.15 -5.35
N ASP A 719 8.19 47.44 -5.64
CA ASP A 719 7.42 48.14 -6.68
C ASP A 719 7.66 47.55 -8.08
N LYS A 720 8.82 46.92 -8.30
CA LYS A 720 9.10 46.13 -9.52
C LYS A 720 8.13 44.97 -9.63
N ALA A 721 7.98 44.17 -8.56
CA ALA A 721 7.03 43.06 -8.54
C ALA A 721 5.58 43.51 -8.80
N LYS A 722 5.18 44.67 -8.29
CA LYS A 722 3.84 45.24 -8.60
C LYS A 722 3.70 45.58 -10.08
N ARG A 723 4.74 46.10 -10.75
CA ARG A 723 4.70 46.39 -12.20
C ARG A 723 4.46 45.10 -13.01
N LEU A 724 5.02 43.97 -12.58
CA LEU A 724 4.82 42.67 -13.24
C LEU A 724 3.36 42.17 -13.18
N THR A 725 2.57 42.58 -12.17
CA THR A 725 1.19 42.10 -12.02
C THR A 725 0.25 42.49 -13.16
N ALA A 726 0.57 43.57 -13.87
CA ALA A 726 -0.23 44.09 -14.99
C ALA A 726 0.32 43.69 -16.37
N MET A 727 1.44 42.97 -16.43
CA MET A 727 2.09 42.57 -17.67
C MET A 727 1.47 41.28 -18.24
N SER A 728 1.31 41.24 -19.55
CA SER A 728 1.03 40.03 -20.33
C SER A 728 2.23 39.07 -20.36
N ALA A 729 2.02 37.83 -20.83
CA ALA A 729 3.09 36.85 -20.94
C ALA A 729 4.25 37.31 -21.84
N ASP A 730 3.94 38.02 -22.93
CA ASP A 730 4.93 38.55 -23.86
C ASP A 730 5.72 39.72 -23.25
N GLU A 731 5.04 40.60 -22.51
CA GLU A 731 5.69 41.70 -21.79
C GLU A 731 6.60 41.20 -20.67
N LEU A 732 6.20 40.15 -19.95
CA LEU A 732 7.03 39.49 -18.94
C LEU A 732 8.30 38.89 -19.55
N LYS A 733 8.17 38.25 -20.72
CA LYS A 733 9.32 37.71 -21.45
C LYS A 733 10.27 38.83 -21.87
N ALA A 734 9.74 39.92 -22.44
CA ALA A 734 10.53 41.08 -22.85
C ALA A 734 11.22 41.77 -21.66
N TYR A 735 10.53 41.91 -20.52
CA TYR A 735 11.10 42.46 -19.29
C TYR A 735 12.27 41.61 -18.78
N LYS A 736 12.10 40.28 -18.73
CA LYS A 736 13.12 39.33 -18.29
C LYS A 736 14.39 39.40 -19.14
N THR A 737 14.24 39.25 -20.46
CA THR A 737 15.41 39.16 -21.36
C THR A 737 15.99 40.54 -21.72
N GLY A 738 15.27 41.63 -21.42
CA GLY A 738 15.69 43.01 -21.69
C GLY A 738 16.06 43.77 -20.42
N GLU A 739 15.07 44.41 -19.80
CA GLU A 739 15.27 45.31 -18.65
C GLU A 739 16.02 44.62 -17.49
N LEU A 740 15.53 43.48 -17.01
CA LEU A 740 16.11 42.78 -15.85
C LEU A 740 17.54 42.30 -16.11
N TRP A 741 17.81 41.84 -17.34
CA TRP A 741 19.14 41.41 -17.73
C TRP A 741 20.16 42.54 -17.77
N ASN A 742 19.77 43.68 -18.34
CA ASN A 742 20.63 44.87 -18.40
C ASN A 742 20.94 45.39 -16.98
N GLU A 743 19.97 45.32 -16.08
CA GLU A 743 20.18 45.64 -14.66
C GLU A 743 21.17 44.68 -13.99
N LEU A 744 21.04 43.37 -14.22
CA LEU A 744 21.97 42.36 -13.70
C LEU A 744 23.39 42.59 -14.20
N LYS A 745 23.55 42.90 -15.49
CA LYS A 745 24.84 43.28 -16.08
C LYS A 745 25.47 44.51 -15.42
N ALA A 746 24.66 45.47 -14.97
CA ALA A 746 25.14 46.68 -14.32
C ALA A 746 25.49 46.49 -12.83
N THR A 747 24.91 45.47 -12.17
CA THR A 747 24.94 45.34 -10.69
C THR A 747 25.67 44.10 -10.19
N THR A 748 25.81 43.07 -11.01
CA THR A 748 26.40 41.79 -10.64
C THR A 748 27.73 41.62 -11.36
N GLU A 749 28.79 41.27 -10.63
CA GLU A 749 30.15 41.13 -11.18
C GLU A 749 30.24 40.05 -12.27
N LYS A 750 29.47 38.96 -12.13
CA LYS A 750 29.32 37.87 -13.11
C LYS A 750 27.84 37.51 -13.28
N PRO A 751 27.10 38.19 -14.17
CA PRO A 751 25.71 37.88 -14.42
C PRO A 751 25.61 36.56 -15.20
N THR A 752 24.80 35.62 -14.74
CA THR A 752 24.56 34.34 -15.42
C THR A 752 23.05 34.13 -15.65
N PRO A 753 22.64 33.33 -16.64
CA PRO A 753 21.23 33.01 -16.85
C PRO A 753 20.56 32.35 -15.64
N ALA A 754 21.27 31.51 -14.87
CA ALA A 754 20.74 30.97 -13.62
C ALA A 754 20.43 32.07 -12.59
N ILE A 755 21.27 33.10 -12.49
CA ILE A 755 20.98 34.28 -11.66
C ILE A 755 19.78 35.04 -12.22
N LEU A 756 19.68 35.23 -13.54
CA LEU A 756 18.53 35.87 -14.18
C LEU A 756 17.22 35.14 -13.88
N GLU A 757 17.19 33.82 -14.07
CA GLU A 757 16.01 32.99 -13.77
C GLU A 757 15.63 33.09 -12.30
N ARG A 758 16.62 33.05 -11.40
CA ARG A 758 16.39 33.17 -9.97
C ARG A 758 15.81 34.53 -9.60
N GLU A 759 16.39 35.63 -10.08
CA GLU A 759 15.88 36.98 -9.78
C GLU A 759 14.52 37.23 -10.45
N PHE A 760 14.30 36.74 -11.67
CA PHE A 760 13.00 36.82 -12.34
C PHE A 760 11.93 36.01 -11.59
N THR A 761 12.25 34.80 -11.15
CA THR A 761 11.35 33.96 -10.36
C THR A 761 10.98 34.63 -9.04
N LYS A 762 11.95 35.27 -8.34
CA LYS A 762 11.65 36.07 -7.13
C LYS A 762 10.65 37.19 -7.41
N LEU A 763 10.82 37.93 -8.51
CA LEU A 763 9.90 39.01 -8.89
C LEU A 763 8.52 38.47 -9.26
N LYS A 764 8.46 37.35 -9.98
CA LYS A 764 7.21 36.67 -10.33
C LYS A 764 6.48 36.15 -9.09
N ASP A 765 7.18 35.48 -8.19
CA ASP A 765 6.65 35.00 -6.90
C ASP A 765 6.08 36.16 -6.08
N ALA A 766 6.76 37.32 -6.06
CA ALA A 766 6.28 38.52 -5.39
C ALA A 766 5.04 39.14 -6.07
N ALA A 767 4.97 39.11 -7.41
CA ALA A 767 3.81 39.55 -8.16
C ALA A 767 2.60 38.63 -7.91
N ASP A 768 2.79 37.31 -7.92
CA ASP A 768 1.76 36.32 -7.63
C ASP A 768 1.22 36.47 -6.20
N MET A 769 2.11 36.68 -5.22
CA MET A 769 1.72 36.96 -3.84
C MET A 769 0.89 38.25 -3.74
N HIS A 770 1.29 39.32 -4.42
CA HIS A 770 0.53 40.57 -4.46
C HIS A 770 -0.88 40.35 -5.03
N ASN A 771 -1.00 39.63 -6.15
CA ASN A 771 -2.27 39.30 -6.77
C ASN A 771 -3.18 38.47 -5.85
N ASN A 772 -2.61 37.48 -5.15
CA ASN A 772 -3.36 36.68 -4.17
C ASN A 772 -3.88 37.56 -3.02
N MET A 773 -3.07 38.49 -2.52
CA MET A 773 -3.49 39.40 -1.46
C MET A 773 -4.61 40.34 -1.90
N GLU A 774 -4.53 40.91 -3.09
CA GLU A 774 -5.59 41.75 -3.66
C GLU A 774 -6.88 40.94 -3.88
N ALA A 775 -6.79 39.71 -4.39
CA ALA A 775 -7.93 38.83 -4.55
C ALA A 775 -8.61 38.52 -3.20
N ILE A 776 -7.83 38.32 -2.13
CA ILE A 776 -8.37 38.10 -0.78
C ILE A 776 -9.01 39.40 -0.24
N ARG A 777 -8.36 40.57 -0.42
CA ARG A 777 -8.93 41.88 -0.02
C ARG A 777 -10.28 42.14 -0.70
N ALA A 778 -10.41 41.77 -1.97
CA ALA A 778 -11.66 41.88 -2.72
C ALA A 778 -12.82 41.05 -2.13
N LEU A 779 -12.54 40.05 -1.29
CA LEU A 779 -13.57 39.29 -0.54
C LEU A 779 -14.10 40.05 0.69
N GLY A 780 -13.64 41.28 0.94
CA GLY A 780 -14.09 42.15 2.03
C GLY A 780 -13.43 41.89 3.38
N VAL A 781 -12.28 41.19 3.41
CA VAL A 781 -11.49 40.95 4.63
C VAL A 781 -10.25 41.85 4.66
N LYS A 782 -9.77 42.16 5.88
CA LYS A 782 -8.50 42.88 6.05
C LYS A 782 -7.32 41.93 5.86
N VAL A 783 -6.31 42.36 5.12
CA VAL A 783 -5.08 41.60 4.87
C VAL A 783 -3.86 42.47 5.16
N HIS A 784 -3.08 42.06 6.16
CA HIS A 784 -1.82 42.68 6.57
C HIS A 784 -0.66 41.77 6.17
N TYR A 785 0.48 42.35 5.81
CA TYR A 785 1.65 41.61 5.39
C TYR A 785 2.90 42.07 6.15
N TYR A 786 3.66 41.10 6.66
CA TYR A 786 4.97 41.34 7.28
C TYR A 786 6.00 40.44 6.62
N ARG A 787 7.03 41.06 6.05
CA ARG A 787 8.19 40.31 5.57
C ARG A 787 8.99 39.78 6.76
N CYS A 788 9.26 38.49 6.76
CA CYS A 788 10.03 37.84 7.81
C CYS A 788 10.72 36.59 7.27
N ASP A 789 12.04 36.55 7.39
CA ASP A 789 12.77 35.29 7.37
C ASP A 789 12.69 34.67 8.77
N LEU A 790 11.97 33.56 8.91
CA LEU A 790 11.77 32.87 10.18
C LEU A 790 13.06 32.30 10.78
N THR A 791 14.12 32.15 9.97
CA THR A 791 15.43 31.64 10.41
C THR A 791 16.39 32.76 10.79
N ASN A 792 16.04 34.02 10.48
CA ASN A 792 16.84 35.19 10.82
C ASN A 792 16.32 35.84 12.12
N PRO A 793 17.09 35.84 13.23
CA PRO A 793 16.62 36.34 14.53
C PRO A 793 16.20 37.83 14.52
N GLU A 794 16.90 38.68 13.78
CA GLU A 794 16.61 40.11 13.69
C GLU A 794 15.33 40.37 12.91
N SER A 795 15.18 39.71 11.75
CA SER A 795 13.97 39.76 10.93
C SER A 795 12.75 39.25 11.71
N PHE A 796 12.93 38.15 12.45
CA PHE A 796 11.90 37.57 13.30
C PHE A 796 11.47 38.52 14.41
N ALA A 797 12.42 39.07 15.17
CA ALA A 797 12.13 39.98 16.26
C ALA A 797 11.41 41.25 15.76
N ALA A 798 11.84 41.82 14.65
CA ALA A 798 11.21 42.98 14.04
C ALA A 798 9.76 42.69 13.59
N ALA A 799 9.54 41.57 12.89
CA ALA A 799 8.21 41.18 12.42
C ALA A 799 7.23 40.94 13.59
N VAL A 800 7.67 40.20 14.62
CA VAL A 800 6.87 39.98 15.83
C VAL A 800 6.54 41.29 16.53
N GLN A 801 7.52 42.18 16.69
CA GLN A 801 7.30 43.47 17.33
C GLN A 801 6.26 44.30 16.58
N ASN A 802 6.35 44.36 15.25
CA ASN A 802 5.39 45.08 14.41
C ASN A 802 3.97 44.49 14.52
N ILE A 803 3.84 43.16 14.49
CA ILE A 803 2.56 42.47 14.70
C ILE A 803 1.97 42.81 16.07
N LYS A 804 2.80 42.84 17.12
CA LYS A 804 2.35 43.21 18.47
C LYS A 804 1.96 44.68 18.57
N THR A 805 2.67 45.57 17.89
CA THR A 805 2.30 46.99 17.84
C THR A 805 0.93 47.19 17.18
N ASP A 806 0.67 46.46 16.08
CA ASP A 806 -0.56 46.64 15.30
C ASP A 806 -1.77 45.90 15.90
N PHE A 807 -1.56 44.76 16.59
CA PHE A 807 -2.65 43.88 17.05
C PHE A 807 -2.60 43.51 18.54
N GLY A 808 -1.53 43.83 19.25
CA GLY A 808 -1.25 43.31 20.60
C GLY A 808 -0.86 41.83 20.57
N ALA A 809 -1.83 40.97 20.27
CA ALA A 809 -1.64 39.55 20.01
C ALA A 809 -2.73 39.04 19.05
N VAL A 810 -2.39 38.09 18.18
CA VAL A 810 -3.32 37.47 17.24
C VAL A 810 -4.15 36.39 17.91
N ASP A 811 -5.34 36.10 17.37
CA ASP A 811 -6.26 35.10 17.93
C ASP A 811 -5.83 33.65 17.62
N GLY A 812 -5.09 33.46 16.54
CA GLY A 812 -4.53 32.16 16.21
C GLY A 812 -3.50 32.20 15.10
N LEU A 813 -2.82 31.08 14.92
CA LEU A 813 -1.72 30.91 13.98
C LEU A 813 -1.92 29.66 13.13
N VAL A 814 -1.61 29.77 11.85
CA VAL A 814 -1.53 28.67 10.89
C VAL A 814 -0.13 28.66 10.27
N HIS A 815 0.63 27.60 10.52
CA HIS A 815 2.04 27.50 10.13
C HIS A 815 2.20 26.65 8.87
N PHE A 816 2.23 27.28 7.68
CA PHE A 816 2.53 26.61 6.41
C PHE A 816 4.03 26.63 6.06
N ALA A 817 4.82 27.48 6.72
CA ALA A 817 6.23 27.63 6.40
C ALA A 817 6.97 26.29 6.56
N GLY A 818 7.71 25.90 5.52
CA GLY A 818 8.43 24.64 5.46
C GLY A 818 9.24 24.55 4.17
N LEU A 819 10.31 23.77 4.22
CA LEU A 819 11.14 23.42 3.06
C LEU A 819 11.31 21.91 3.03
N GLU A 820 11.47 21.36 1.84
CA GLU A 820 11.69 19.95 1.60
C GLU A 820 12.81 19.79 0.58
N ARG A 821 13.80 18.96 0.92
CA ARG A 821 14.91 18.55 0.05
C ARG A 821 15.27 17.11 0.34
N SER A 822 14.67 16.19 -0.42
CA SER A 822 14.90 14.76 -0.28
C SER A 822 16.33 14.38 -0.65
N LYS A 823 17.03 13.73 0.28
CA LYS A 823 18.36 13.14 0.08
C LYS A 823 18.59 12.07 1.15
N LEU A 824 19.14 10.92 0.76
CA LEU A 824 19.44 9.82 1.70
C LEU A 824 20.32 10.33 2.87
N ALA A 825 20.14 9.75 4.05
CA ALA A 825 20.82 10.17 5.27
C ALA A 825 22.35 10.17 5.11
N MET A 826 22.89 9.18 4.39
CA MET A 826 24.33 9.06 4.12
C MET A 826 24.87 10.22 3.28
N ASP A 827 24.08 10.77 2.36
CA ASP A 827 24.52 11.82 1.43
C ASP A 827 24.06 13.23 1.83
N LYS A 828 23.13 13.33 2.79
CA LYS A 828 22.56 14.60 3.27
C LYS A 828 23.57 15.42 4.07
N ALA A 829 23.64 16.72 3.79
CA ALA A 829 24.50 17.65 4.53
C ALA A 829 23.85 18.04 5.87
N VAL A 830 24.67 18.31 6.88
CA VAL A 830 24.18 18.68 8.22
C VAL A 830 23.48 20.04 8.19
N GLU A 831 24.01 20.97 7.41
CA GLU A 831 23.48 22.32 7.22
C GLU A 831 22.10 22.29 6.57
N GLU A 832 21.88 21.33 5.66
CA GLU A 832 20.59 21.11 5.00
C GLU A 832 19.56 20.55 5.97
N PHE A 833 19.94 19.57 6.79
CA PHE A 833 19.11 19.06 7.88
C PHE A 833 18.68 20.20 8.81
N ASN A 834 19.63 21.02 9.26
CA ASN A 834 19.40 22.13 10.16
C ASN A 834 18.46 23.17 9.56
N LEU A 835 18.64 23.54 8.28
CA LEU A 835 17.77 24.49 7.59
C LEU A 835 16.31 24.00 7.56
N ILE A 836 16.09 22.76 7.15
CA ILE A 836 14.74 22.18 7.05
C ILE A 836 14.06 22.11 8.41
N PHE A 837 14.79 21.71 9.44
CA PHE A 837 14.29 21.70 10.81
C PHE A 837 13.95 23.11 11.31
N ASN A 838 14.83 24.08 11.11
CA ASN A 838 14.70 25.42 11.69
C ASN A 838 13.52 26.21 11.11
N VAL A 839 13.27 26.11 9.80
CA VAL A 839 12.16 26.82 9.13
C VAL A 839 10.79 26.42 9.70
N LYS A 840 10.69 25.21 10.27
CA LYS A 840 9.42 24.58 10.65
C LYS A 840 9.29 24.37 12.16
N ALA A 841 10.22 23.64 12.77
CA ALA A 841 10.17 23.30 14.18
C ALA A 841 10.67 24.44 15.08
N ASP A 842 11.86 24.98 14.79
CA ASP A 842 12.42 26.08 15.60
C ASP A 842 11.60 27.36 15.47
N ALA A 843 11.18 27.70 14.25
CA ALA A 843 10.27 28.80 13.99
C ALA A 843 8.95 28.68 14.79
N ALA A 844 8.36 27.50 14.88
CA ALA A 844 7.14 27.28 15.66
C ALA A 844 7.34 27.56 17.16
N ILE A 845 8.47 27.11 17.74
CA ILE A 845 8.80 27.39 19.13
C ILE A 845 9.12 28.86 19.36
N ASN A 846 9.83 29.52 18.43
CA ASN A 846 10.12 30.95 18.51
C ASN A 846 8.82 31.77 18.46
N LEU A 847 7.87 31.42 17.59
CA LEU A 847 6.54 32.04 17.53
C LEU A 847 5.77 31.83 18.83
N TRP A 848 5.80 30.62 19.40
CA TRP A 848 5.16 30.32 20.68
C TRP A 848 5.74 31.12 21.85
N LYS A 849 7.07 31.13 22.01
CA LYS A 849 7.76 31.90 23.06
C LYS A 849 7.59 33.40 22.92
N SER A 850 7.47 33.88 21.68
CA SER A 850 7.29 35.31 21.43
C SER A 850 5.99 35.85 22.04
N GLY A 851 4.98 35.01 22.31
CA GLY A 851 3.67 35.46 22.77
C GLY A 851 2.90 36.27 21.73
N VAL A 852 3.21 36.08 20.43
CA VAL A 852 2.48 36.73 19.33
C VAL A 852 1.02 36.25 19.24
N VAL A 853 0.75 35.01 19.65
CA VAL A 853 -0.60 34.45 19.77
C VAL A 853 -1.10 34.59 21.20
N LYS A 854 -2.39 34.93 21.36
CA LYS A 854 -3.05 35.00 22.68
C LYS A 854 -2.91 33.69 23.45
N GLU A 855 -2.86 33.76 24.77
CA GLU A 855 -2.72 32.59 25.65
C GLU A 855 -3.81 31.52 25.42
N LYS A 856 -5.05 31.95 25.19
CA LYS A 856 -6.20 31.09 24.81
C LYS A 856 -6.49 31.09 23.31
N GLY A 857 -5.51 31.46 22.49
CA GLY A 857 -5.61 31.40 21.04
C GLY A 857 -5.49 29.97 20.51
N PHE A 858 -5.50 29.84 19.19
CA PHE A 858 -5.37 28.53 18.53
C PHE A 858 -4.12 28.41 17.67
N TRP A 859 -3.65 27.16 17.49
CA TRP A 859 -2.49 26.81 16.69
C TRP A 859 -2.86 25.74 15.67
N VAL A 860 -2.50 25.94 14.41
CA VAL A 860 -2.60 24.94 13.34
C VAL A 860 -1.22 24.77 12.73
N MET A 861 -0.69 23.56 12.79
CA MET A 861 0.63 23.21 12.28
C MET A 861 0.47 22.35 11.03
N VAL A 862 0.98 22.82 9.90
CA VAL A 862 0.96 22.04 8.66
C VAL A 862 2.13 21.06 8.69
N SER A 863 1.80 19.80 8.93
CA SER A 863 2.72 18.68 9.07
C SER A 863 2.71 17.81 7.80
N SER A 864 3.38 16.67 7.84
CA SER A 864 3.48 15.73 6.72
C SER A 864 3.36 14.29 7.21
N ILE A 865 2.79 13.45 6.35
CA ILE A 865 2.79 11.99 6.54
C ILE A 865 4.20 11.42 6.73
N ALA A 866 5.26 12.09 6.26
CA ALA A 866 6.64 11.69 6.49
C ALA A 866 6.98 11.60 7.99
N GLY A 867 6.36 12.45 8.84
CA GLY A 867 6.52 12.39 10.29
C GLY A 867 5.81 11.22 10.97
N LYS A 868 4.92 10.49 10.26
CA LYS A 868 4.14 9.36 10.81
C LYS A 868 4.49 8.02 10.20
N PHE A 869 4.74 8.00 8.90
CA PHE A 869 4.98 6.77 8.13
C PHE A 869 6.42 6.70 7.59
N GLY A 870 7.18 7.80 7.69
CA GLY A 870 8.49 7.93 7.06
C GLY A 870 8.39 8.06 5.55
N ASN A 871 9.46 8.58 4.95
CA ASN A 871 9.64 8.59 3.50
C ASN A 871 11.14 8.57 3.15
N LEU A 872 11.50 8.04 1.99
CA LEU A 872 12.89 7.89 1.58
C LEU A 872 13.57 9.28 1.45
N GLY A 873 14.72 9.47 2.10
CA GLY A 873 15.50 10.71 2.00
C GLY A 873 14.94 11.92 2.77
N GLN A 874 13.89 11.73 3.58
CA GLN A 874 13.19 12.82 4.27
C GLN A 874 13.41 12.84 5.79
N THR A 875 14.56 12.37 6.28
CA THR A 875 14.87 12.29 7.72
C THR A 875 14.70 13.60 8.49
N ASP A 876 15.23 14.70 7.96
CA ASP A 876 15.08 16.08 8.48
C ASP A 876 13.64 16.59 8.44
N TYR A 877 12.96 16.39 7.31
CA TYR A 877 11.59 16.83 7.11
C TYR A 877 10.61 16.06 8.01
N ALA A 878 10.85 14.78 8.23
CA ALA A 878 10.12 13.94 9.17
C ALA A 878 10.39 14.37 10.63
N ALA A 879 11.65 14.67 10.99
CA ALA A 879 11.98 15.24 12.30
C ALA A 879 11.21 16.53 12.57
N ALA A 880 11.24 17.46 11.62
CA ALA A 880 10.57 18.75 11.76
C ALA A 880 9.04 18.60 11.83
N SER A 881 8.47 17.68 11.05
CA SER A 881 7.03 17.45 10.98
C SER A 881 6.48 16.76 12.23
N ASP A 882 7.11 15.68 12.69
CA ASP A 882 6.65 15.04 13.93
C ASP A 882 6.96 15.92 15.17
N TYR A 883 7.99 16.77 15.15
CA TYR A 883 8.22 17.76 16.21
C TYR A 883 7.02 18.71 16.37
N ILE A 884 6.55 19.35 15.29
CA ILE A 884 5.41 20.28 15.40
C ILE A 884 4.10 19.55 15.70
N ALA A 885 3.98 18.27 15.32
CA ALA A 885 2.90 17.40 15.78
C ALA A 885 2.90 17.24 17.30
N LYS A 886 4.03 16.80 17.88
CA LYS A 886 4.18 16.67 19.34
C LYS A 886 3.99 18.00 20.08
N PHE A 887 4.34 19.12 19.45
CA PHE A 887 4.03 20.45 19.97
C PHE A 887 2.52 20.68 20.08
N CYS A 888 1.74 20.35 19.05
CA CYS A 888 0.28 20.46 19.11
C CYS A 888 -0.36 19.55 20.17
N LEU A 889 0.13 18.31 20.31
CA LEU A 889 -0.32 17.43 21.39
C LEU A 889 -0.04 18.04 22.77
N SER A 890 1.18 18.52 22.99
CA SER A 890 1.58 19.11 24.27
C SER A 890 0.84 20.39 24.60
N GLN A 891 0.56 21.24 23.60
CA GLN A 891 -0.29 22.41 23.77
C GLN A 891 -1.74 22.03 24.10
N THR A 892 -2.27 20.98 23.48
CA THR A 892 -3.61 20.46 23.78
C THR A 892 -3.69 19.90 25.20
N ASN A 893 -2.64 19.21 25.66
CA ASN A 893 -2.53 18.74 27.04
C ASN A 893 -2.49 19.90 28.06
N ARG A 894 -2.10 21.10 27.64
CA ARG A 894 -2.17 22.34 28.44
C ARG A 894 -3.51 23.08 28.33
N GLY A 895 -4.49 22.51 27.62
CA GLY A 895 -5.79 23.11 27.40
C GLY A 895 -5.81 24.20 26.32
N VAL A 896 -4.76 24.32 25.50
CA VAL A 896 -4.70 25.25 24.36
C VAL A 896 -5.18 24.53 23.11
N ARG A 897 -6.03 25.17 22.29
CA ARG A 897 -6.47 24.59 21.01
C ARG A 897 -5.29 24.53 20.05
N ALA A 898 -4.75 23.34 19.81
CA ALA A 898 -3.71 23.13 18.83
C ALA A 898 -4.03 21.91 17.96
N VAL A 899 -3.76 21.96 16.66
CA VAL A 899 -3.91 20.81 15.76
C VAL A 899 -2.75 20.73 14.78
N SER A 900 -2.17 19.55 14.66
CA SER A 900 -1.29 19.19 13.57
C SER A 900 -2.07 18.54 12.43
N VAL A 901 -1.74 18.89 11.20
CA VAL A 901 -2.36 18.32 10.00
C VAL A 901 -1.27 17.65 9.17
N ASP A 902 -1.13 16.33 9.29
CA ASP A 902 -0.16 15.53 8.54
C ASP A 902 -0.67 15.33 7.12
N MET A 903 -0.16 16.12 6.17
CA MET A 903 -0.61 16.09 4.79
C MET A 903 0.18 15.10 3.93
N THR A 904 -0.51 14.41 3.02
CA THR A 904 0.10 13.62 1.94
C THR A 904 0.51 14.49 0.74
N GLY A 905 0.99 13.86 -0.34
CA GLY A 905 1.29 14.53 -1.60
C GLY A 905 0.03 15.07 -2.29
N TYR A 906 0.10 16.31 -2.75
CA TYR A 906 -0.97 16.94 -3.54
C TYR A 906 -0.61 16.93 -5.03
N ALA A 907 -1.61 16.62 -5.86
CA ALA A 907 -1.49 16.73 -7.30
C ALA A 907 -1.42 18.22 -7.72
N GLN A 908 -0.74 18.50 -8.84
CA GLN A 908 -0.79 19.77 -9.58
C GLN A 908 -0.24 21.04 -8.89
N ILE A 909 -0.05 21.07 -7.57
CA ILE A 909 0.52 22.21 -6.85
C ILE A 909 1.47 21.78 -5.72
N GLY A 910 2.40 22.66 -5.37
CA GLY A 910 3.28 22.47 -4.21
C GLY A 910 4.42 21.48 -4.47
N MET A 911 4.99 20.94 -3.39
CA MET A 911 6.23 20.14 -3.45
C MET A 911 6.04 18.78 -4.15
N GLY A 912 4.81 18.28 -4.25
CA GLY A 912 4.45 17.02 -4.94
C GLY A 912 4.25 17.15 -6.46
N ALA A 913 4.16 18.37 -7.00
CA ALA A 913 3.89 18.62 -8.42
C ALA A 913 5.16 18.63 -9.31
N ARG A 914 6.33 18.30 -8.76
CA ARG A 914 7.56 18.16 -9.55
C ARG A 914 7.41 16.91 -10.44
N PRO A 915 7.63 16.98 -11.77
CA PRO A 915 7.36 15.88 -12.70
C PRO A 915 7.97 14.52 -12.29
N GLY A 916 9.20 14.49 -11.76
CA GLY A 916 9.84 13.26 -11.27
C GLY A 916 9.25 12.71 -9.95
N VAL A 917 8.74 13.58 -9.08
CA VAL A 917 8.13 13.19 -7.79
C VAL A 917 6.75 12.60 -8.00
N GLU A 918 5.96 13.17 -8.93
CA GLU A 918 4.62 12.66 -9.23
C GLU A 918 4.67 11.25 -9.83
N ALA A 919 5.58 11.01 -10.77
CA ALA A 919 5.77 9.69 -11.38
C ALA A 919 6.25 8.63 -10.38
N PHE A 920 7.24 8.96 -9.54
CA PHE A 920 7.74 8.05 -8.50
C PHE A 920 6.65 7.64 -7.50
N LEU A 921 5.90 8.59 -6.96
CA LEU A 921 4.87 8.26 -5.97
C LEU A 921 3.69 7.48 -6.58
N LYS A 922 3.35 7.69 -7.86
CA LYS A 922 2.38 6.85 -8.58
C LYS A 922 2.85 5.41 -8.71
N SER A 923 4.14 5.16 -8.95
CA SER A 923 4.70 3.79 -9.01
C SER A 923 4.68 3.08 -7.65
N GLN A 924 4.63 3.86 -6.55
CA GLN A 924 4.43 3.36 -5.18
C GLN A 924 2.96 3.09 -4.82
N GLU A 925 2.02 3.22 -5.78
CA GLU A 925 0.58 3.04 -5.57
C GLU A 925 -0.01 4.04 -4.54
N MET A 926 0.65 5.19 -4.34
CA MET A 926 0.14 6.25 -3.47
C MET A 926 -0.94 7.07 -4.18
N GLU A 927 -2.04 7.33 -3.48
CA GLU A 927 -3.07 8.25 -3.93
C GLU A 927 -2.74 9.69 -3.54
N PHE A 928 -2.62 10.56 -4.54
CA PHE A 928 -2.52 12.00 -4.34
C PHE A 928 -3.85 12.60 -3.95
N LEU A 929 -3.80 13.66 -3.12
CA LEU A 929 -4.95 14.52 -2.89
C LEU A 929 -5.00 15.68 -3.88
N TYR A 930 -6.20 16.15 -4.19
CA TYR A 930 -6.39 17.44 -4.83
C TYR A 930 -6.19 18.58 -3.81
N PRO A 931 -5.58 19.70 -4.21
CA PRO A 931 -5.32 20.82 -3.29
C PRO A 931 -6.59 21.31 -2.58
N GLU A 932 -7.68 21.46 -3.34
CA GLU A 932 -8.96 21.97 -2.86
C GLU A 932 -9.59 21.03 -1.82
N GLU A 933 -9.56 19.71 -2.02
CA GLU A 933 -10.14 18.76 -1.06
C GLU A 933 -9.38 18.75 0.26
N GLY A 934 -8.04 18.79 0.22
CA GLY A 934 -7.24 18.77 1.45
C GLY A 934 -7.24 20.11 2.18
N MET A 935 -7.22 21.25 1.45
CA MET A 935 -7.38 22.57 2.08
C MET A 935 -8.78 22.75 2.67
N GLN A 936 -9.82 22.19 2.04
CA GLN A 936 -11.17 22.18 2.62
C GLN A 936 -11.21 21.34 3.89
N ALA A 937 -10.63 20.14 3.89
CA ALA A 937 -10.58 19.28 5.08
C ALA A 937 -9.80 19.94 6.24
N MET A 938 -8.68 20.62 5.94
CA MET A 938 -7.93 21.41 6.92
C MET A 938 -8.76 22.57 7.47
N LEU A 939 -9.48 23.30 6.61
CA LEU A 939 -10.36 24.40 7.02
C LEU A 939 -11.49 23.89 7.91
N ASP A 940 -12.08 22.76 7.57
CA ASP A 940 -13.08 22.09 8.39
C ASP A 940 -12.50 21.70 9.76
N GLU A 941 -11.27 21.17 9.81
CA GLU A 941 -10.63 20.82 11.09
C GLU A 941 -10.34 22.07 11.95
N LEU A 942 -9.96 23.20 11.33
CA LEU A 942 -9.81 24.47 12.06
C LEU A 942 -11.15 24.93 12.66
N ALA A 943 -12.23 24.86 11.88
CA ALA A 943 -13.55 25.35 12.29
C ALA A 943 -14.30 24.42 13.25
N TYR A 944 -14.20 23.10 13.07
CA TYR A 944 -15.02 22.09 13.75
C TYR A 944 -14.20 21.05 14.54
N GLY A 945 -12.91 20.91 14.22
CA GLY A 945 -12.02 19.91 14.81
C GLY A 945 -11.78 20.09 16.31
N LYS A 946 -11.53 18.96 16.98
CA LYS A 946 -11.34 18.85 18.44
C LYS A 946 -10.15 17.98 18.85
N VAL A 947 -9.52 17.31 17.88
CA VAL A 947 -8.38 16.42 18.12
C VAL A 947 -7.07 17.19 17.93
N PRO A 948 -5.98 16.81 18.62
CA PRO A 948 -4.70 17.50 18.52
C PRO A 948 -3.95 17.21 17.22
N GLU A 949 -4.40 16.22 16.46
CA GLU A 949 -3.74 15.78 15.24
C GLU A 949 -4.68 15.03 14.31
N ILE A 950 -4.54 15.27 13.01
CA ILE A 950 -5.18 14.51 11.94
C ILE A 950 -4.17 14.18 10.85
N ILE A 951 -4.43 13.10 10.12
CA ILE A 951 -3.72 12.71 8.91
C ILE A 951 -4.69 12.90 7.74
N LEU A 952 -4.25 13.61 6.71
CA LEU A 952 -4.98 13.78 5.45
C LEU A 952 -4.30 12.98 4.36
N SER A 953 -4.85 11.81 4.05
CA SER A 953 -4.32 10.88 3.05
C SER A 953 -5.42 10.02 2.44
N GLY A 954 -5.30 9.70 1.14
CA GLY A 954 -5.92 8.51 0.56
C GLY A 954 -5.10 7.26 0.86
N SER A 955 -5.14 6.26 -0.01
CA SER A 955 -4.23 5.10 0.08
C SER A 955 -2.76 5.54 0.04
N LEU A 956 -1.96 4.98 0.95
CA LEU A 956 -0.49 5.17 0.97
C LEU A 956 0.25 4.07 0.17
N GLY A 957 -0.47 3.13 -0.46
CA GLY A 957 0.13 2.09 -1.29
C GLY A 957 1.26 1.35 -0.58
N LYS A 958 2.40 1.20 -1.27
CA LYS A 958 3.61 0.53 -0.75
C LYS A 958 4.29 1.31 0.39
N LEU A 959 3.97 2.59 0.59
CA LEU A 959 4.54 3.37 1.68
C LEU A 959 4.07 2.84 3.05
N ASP A 960 2.84 2.31 3.12
CA ASP A 960 2.23 1.75 4.33
C ASP A 960 2.36 0.22 4.39
N TRP A 961 3.56 -0.28 4.11
CA TRP A 961 3.87 -1.71 4.09
C TRP A 961 3.62 -2.42 5.43
N ASP A 962 3.67 -1.70 6.55
CA ASP A 962 3.33 -2.21 7.88
C ASP A 962 1.90 -1.91 8.33
N LYS A 963 1.06 -1.41 7.41
CA LYS A 963 -0.40 -1.22 7.54
C LYS A 963 -0.77 -0.35 8.75
N GLN A 964 -0.01 0.70 8.98
CA GLN A 964 -0.29 1.67 10.03
C GLN A 964 -1.40 2.65 9.63
N LEU A 965 -1.69 2.86 8.35
CA LEU A 965 -2.86 3.60 7.92
C LEU A 965 -4.03 2.64 7.69
N MET A 966 -5.03 2.71 8.56
CA MET A 966 -6.26 1.95 8.37
C MET A 966 -7.08 2.59 7.24
N TYR A 967 -6.89 2.09 6.03
CA TYR A 967 -7.63 2.54 4.87
C TYR A 967 -8.87 1.67 4.66
N GLU A 968 -10.05 2.29 4.78
CA GLU A 968 -11.33 1.66 4.50
C GLU A 968 -12.00 2.37 3.30
N PRO A 969 -11.91 1.81 2.08
CA PRO A 969 -12.46 2.43 0.87
C PRO A 969 -13.96 2.74 0.94
N GLY A 970 -14.69 2.07 1.84
CA GLY A 970 -16.12 2.27 2.11
C GLY A 970 -16.42 2.84 3.50
N PHE A 971 -15.49 3.59 4.10
CA PHE A 971 -15.74 4.26 5.38
C PHE A 971 -16.86 5.30 5.22
N SER A 972 -17.97 5.12 5.94
CA SER A 972 -19.02 6.13 6.01
C SER A 972 -18.73 7.14 7.10
N ALA A 973 -19.03 8.41 6.79
CA ALA A 973 -18.94 9.50 7.75
C ALA A 973 -19.91 9.36 8.95
N THR A 974 -20.78 8.36 8.97
CA THR A 974 -21.67 8.07 10.11
C THR A 974 -21.08 6.92 10.92
N GLY A 975 -20.59 7.20 12.14
CA GLY A 975 -19.97 6.22 13.04
C GLY A 975 -20.87 5.02 13.42
N SER A 976 -20.35 4.14 14.28
CA SER A 976 -21.06 2.96 14.80
C SER A 976 -22.52 3.30 15.14
N THR A 977 -23.44 2.57 14.52
CA THR A 977 -24.89 2.78 14.64
C THR A 977 -25.46 2.42 16.01
N GLY A 978 -24.67 1.74 16.85
CA GLY A 978 -25.15 1.09 18.07
C GLY A 978 -26.03 -0.14 17.83
N HIS A 979 -26.20 -0.55 16.57
CA HIS A 979 -27.01 -1.69 16.13
C HIS A 979 -26.11 -2.86 15.70
N HIS A 980 -26.53 -4.09 15.95
CA HIS A 980 -25.69 -5.27 15.72
C HIS A 980 -25.71 -5.74 14.26
N PHE A 981 -26.88 -5.69 13.62
CA PHE A 981 -27.09 -6.20 12.26
C PHE A 981 -26.96 -5.13 11.18
N ALA A 982 -26.91 -3.85 11.55
CA ALA A 982 -26.46 -2.75 10.68
C ALA A 982 -25.22 -2.04 11.27
N PRO A 983 -24.09 -2.73 11.49
CA PRO A 983 -22.96 -2.17 12.24
C PRO A 983 -22.15 -1.15 11.45
N LYS A 984 -22.11 -1.30 10.12
CA LYS A 984 -21.37 -0.43 9.19
C LYS A 984 -22.34 0.17 8.20
N VAL A 985 -22.85 1.36 8.53
CA VAL A 985 -23.54 2.19 7.53
C VAL A 985 -22.47 2.69 6.57
N GLU A 986 -22.74 2.61 5.27
CA GLU A 986 -21.90 3.11 4.16
C GLU A 986 -22.40 4.49 3.71
N ASP A 987 -23.72 4.66 3.62
CA ASP A 987 -24.38 5.92 3.29
C ASP A 987 -25.73 6.01 4.02
N LEU A 988 -26.08 7.21 4.49
CA LEU A 988 -27.34 7.48 5.17
C LEU A 988 -27.83 8.89 4.85
N LEU A 989 -28.88 8.96 4.04
CA LEU A 989 -29.73 10.13 3.90
C LEU A 989 -30.96 9.90 4.77
N LYS A 990 -30.96 10.45 5.99
CA LYS A 990 -32.06 10.26 6.95
C LYS A 990 -33.40 10.64 6.30
N GLY A 991 -34.37 9.74 6.39
CA GLY A 991 -35.69 9.88 5.76
C GLY A 991 -35.76 9.50 4.28
N GLU A 992 -34.65 9.18 3.61
CA GLU A 992 -34.63 8.87 2.16
C GLU A 992 -34.03 7.50 1.84
N SER A 993 -32.79 7.23 2.24
CA SER A 993 -32.10 5.99 1.87
C SER A 993 -30.96 5.63 2.81
N LEU A 994 -30.61 4.33 2.84
CA LEU A 994 -29.46 3.80 3.55
C LEU A 994 -28.78 2.69 2.72
N SER A 995 -27.44 2.72 2.71
CA SER A 995 -26.58 1.58 2.36
C SER A 995 -25.77 1.20 3.59
N ALA A 996 -25.70 -0.09 3.90
CA ALA A 996 -24.91 -0.61 5.01
C ALA A 996 -24.35 -2.00 4.66
N SER A 997 -23.43 -2.51 5.47
CA SER A 997 -22.88 -3.85 5.33
C SER A 997 -22.81 -4.58 6.67
N LYS A 998 -22.94 -5.90 6.64
CA LYS A 998 -22.78 -6.80 7.79
C LYS A 998 -21.96 -8.01 7.37
N GLU A 999 -20.90 -8.28 8.11
CA GLU A 999 -20.18 -9.55 8.07
C GLU A 999 -20.81 -10.49 9.11
N PHE A 1000 -21.31 -11.64 8.67
CA PHE A 1000 -21.72 -12.73 9.56
C PHE A 1000 -20.55 -13.68 9.80
N SER A 1001 -20.14 -13.83 11.06
CA SER A 1001 -18.99 -14.67 11.45
C SER A 1001 -19.23 -15.38 12.77
N LEU A 1002 -18.59 -16.53 12.99
CA LEU A 1002 -18.74 -17.27 14.26
C LEU A 1002 -18.20 -16.52 15.49
N ASP A 1003 -17.32 -15.53 15.28
CA ASP A 1003 -16.77 -14.73 16.37
C ASP A 1003 -17.77 -13.68 16.87
N SER A 1004 -18.47 -13.02 15.94
CA SER A 1004 -19.45 -11.96 16.24
C SER A 1004 -20.88 -12.49 16.39
N ASP A 1005 -21.21 -13.60 15.74
CA ASP A 1005 -22.52 -14.25 15.69
C ASP A 1005 -22.43 -15.73 16.13
N PRO A 1006 -22.07 -16.02 17.40
CA PRO A 1006 -21.81 -17.40 17.85
C PRO A 1006 -23.04 -18.30 17.81
N TYR A 1007 -24.25 -17.73 17.86
CA TYR A 1007 -25.52 -18.46 17.70
C TYR A 1007 -25.63 -19.20 16.37
N LEU A 1008 -24.84 -18.84 15.35
CA LEU A 1008 -24.84 -19.52 14.05
C LEU A 1008 -24.41 -20.99 14.18
N LEU A 1009 -23.60 -21.34 15.18
CA LEU A 1009 -23.27 -22.73 15.48
C LEU A 1009 -24.53 -23.54 15.85
N ASP A 1010 -25.43 -22.93 16.62
CA ASP A 1010 -26.70 -23.53 17.03
C ASP A 1010 -27.76 -23.51 15.93
N HIS A 1011 -27.50 -22.84 14.81
CA HIS A 1011 -28.33 -22.87 13.61
C HIS A 1011 -27.56 -23.45 12.41
N SER A 1012 -27.09 -24.69 12.60
CA SER A 1012 -26.32 -25.44 11.60
C SER A 1012 -27.10 -26.62 11.04
N ILE A 1013 -27.15 -26.72 9.71
CA ILE A 1013 -27.71 -27.88 9.00
C ILE A 1013 -26.54 -28.68 8.45
N ASN A 1014 -26.41 -29.95 8.84
CA ASN A 1014 -25.30 -30.83 8.46
C ASN A 1014 -23.91 -30.20 8.73
N GLY A 1015 -23.77 -29.51 9.87
CA GLY A 1015 -22.53 -28.85 10.28
C GLY A 1015 -22.19 -27.56 9.51
N THR A 1016 -23.05 -27.10 8.60
CA THR A 1016 -22.89 -25.80 7.93
C THR A 1016 -23.76 -24.75 8.62
N PRO A 1017 -23.19 -23.65 9.14
CA PRO A 1017 -23.96 -22.58 9.74
C PRO A 1017 -24.78 -21.79 8.69
N TYR A 1018 -26.05 -21.55 9.00
CA TYR A 1018 -26.96 -20.74 8.19
C TYR A 1018 -27.46 -19.55 8.98
N VAL A 1019 -27.58 -18.38 8.35
CA VAL A 1019 -28.21 -17.22 8.99
C VAL A 1019 -29.72 -17.49 9.10
N PRO A 1020 -30.31 -17.51 10.31
CA PRO A 1020 -31.74 -17.71 10.50
C PRO A 1020 -32.54 -16.58 9.85
N GLY A 1021 -33.69 -16.91 9.23
CA GLY A 1021 -34.56 -15.91 8.63
C GLY A 1021 -35.03 -14.83 9.62
N VAL A 1022 -35.22 -15.19 10.88
CA VAL A 1022 -35.59 -14.26 11.97
C VAL A 1022 -34.53 -13.21 12.24
N MET A 1023 -33.24 -13.49 11.97
CA MET A 1023 -32.19 -12.47 12.05
C MET A 1023 -32.25 -11.50 10.87
N GLY A 1024 -32.74 -11.95 9.72
CA GLY A 1024 -33.07 -11.06 8.60
C GLY A 1024 -34.22 -10.10 8.94
N LEU A 1025 -35.23 -10.57 9.68
CA LEU A 1025 -36.31 -9.70 10.18
C LEU A 1025 -35.79 -8.63 11.13
N GLU A 1026 -34.94 -9.03 12.09
CA GLU A 1026 -34.27 -8.09 13.01
C GLU A 1026 -33.42 -7.06 12.27
N THR A 1027 -32.64 -7.50 11.27
CA THR A 1027 -31.83 -6.61 10.43
C THR A 1027 -32.70 -5.52 9.79
N PHE A 1028 -33.86 -5.90 9.22
CA PHE A 1028 -34.79 -4.94 8.64
C PHE A 1028 -35.43 -4.01 9.67
N ALA A 1029 -35.68 -4.49 10.89
CA ALA A 1029 -36.20 -3.66 11.96
C ALA A 1029 -35.18 -2.57 12.39
N GLU A 1030 -33.91 -2.95 12.59
CA GLU A 1030 -32.81 -2.02 12.88
C GLU A 1030 -32.62 -0.99 11.76
N VAL A 1031 -32.60 -1.45 10.51
CA VAL A 1031 -32.40 -0.59 9.32
C VAL A 1031 -33.54 0.42 9.16
N SER A 1032 -34.78 -0.04 9.34
CA SER A 1032 -35.93 0.87 9.32
C SER A 1032 -35.84 1.91 10.43
N ALA A 1033 -35.37 1.53 11.63
CA ALA A 1033 -35.15 2.49 12.72
C ALA A 1033 -34.07 3.52 12.40
N LEU A 1034 -32.98 3.12 11.74
CA LEU A 1034 -31.92 4.02 11.29
C LEU A 1034 -32.38 5.03 10.23
N VAL A 1035 -33.16 4.59 9.25
CA VAL A 1035 -33.67 5.45 8.17
C VAL A 1035 -34.76 6.39 8.67
N ASN A 1036 -35.73 5.86 9.42
CA ASN A 1036 -36.96 6.58 9.78
C ASN A 1036 -36.90 7.25 11.16
N GLY A 1037 -35.88 6.95 11.97
CA GLY A 1037 -35.74 7.45 13.35
C GLY A 1037 -36.59 6.74 14.40
N ALA A 1038 -37.36 5.70 14.03
CA ALA A 1038 -38.15 4.88 14.94
C ALA A 1038 -38.30 3.44 14.43
N PRO A 1039 -38.37 2.43 15.33
CA PRO A 1039 -38.68 1.04 14.98
C PRO A 1039 -39.97 0.88 14.16
N PRO A 1040 -40.02 -0.04 13.18
CA PRO A 1040 -41.27 -0.38 12.52
C PRO A 1040 -42.18 -1.20 13.46
N LYS A 1041 -43.50 -1.10 13.28
CA LYS A 1041 -44.46 -1.99 13.97
C LYS A 1041 -44.70 -3.30 13.19
N ALA A 1042 -44.46 -3.29 11.89
CA ALA A 1042 -44.52 -4.50 11.08
C ALA A 1042 -43.60 -4.48 9.85
N LEU A 1043 -43.28 -5.67 9.39
CA LEU A 1043 -42.64 -5.95 8.11
C LEU A 1043 -43.63 -6.69 7.22
N THR A 1044 -43.86 -6.18 6.02
CA THR A 1044 -44.77 -6.78 5.03
C THR A 1044 -44.01 -7.25 3.81
N SER A 1045 -44.66 -8.11 3.02
CA SER A 1045 -44.08 -8.66 1.78
C SER A 1045 -42.69 -9.28 1.99
N VAL A 1046 -42.51 -9.97 3.12
CA VAL A 1046 -41.25 -10.60 3.47
C VAL A 1046 -41.01 -11.77 2.53
N ARG A 1047 -39.78 -11.87 2.02
CA ARG A 1047 -39.30 -13.00 1.20
C ARG A 1047 -37.94 -13.47 1.67
N PHE A 1048 -37.83 -14.77 1.90
CA PHE A 1048 -36.59 -15.50 2.18
C PHE A 1048 -36.12 -16.19 0.89
N ALA A 1049 -35.46 -15.44 0.02
CA ALA A 1049 -35.17 -15.88 -1.35
C ALA A 1049 -34.02 -16.88 -1.43
N VAL A 1050 -32.87 -16.54 -0.83
CA VAL A 1050 -31.66 -17.38 -0.88
C VAL A 1050 -31.01 -17.40 0.50
N PRO A 1051 -30.72 -18.58 1.08
CA PRO A 1051 -30.09 -18.66 2.39
C PRO A 1051 -28.66 -18.09 2.36
N ILE A 1052 -28.27 -17.41 3.44
CA ILE A 1052 -26.88 -17.01 3.69
C ILE A 1052 -26.23 -18.14 4.49
N LYS A 1053 -25.09 -18.65 4.02
CA LYS A 1053 -24.37 -19.77 4.62
C LYS A 1053 -22.89 -19.46 4.80
N LEU A 1054 -22.31 -19.90 5.93
CA LEU A 1054 -20.88 -19.77 6.20
C LEU A 1054 -20.16 -21.01 5.70
N LEU A 1055 -19.68 -20.97 4.46
CA LEU A 1055 -19.00 -22.11 3.84
C LEU A 1055 -17.66 -22.37 4.53
N ARG A 1056 -17.48 -23.58 5.06
CA ARG A 1056 -16.28 -23.98 5.83
C ARG A 1056 -16.01 -23.03 7.00
N ASN A 1057 -17.07 -22.54 7.64
CA ASN A 1057 -17.03 -21.58 8.75
C ASN A 1057 -16.35 -20.23 8.41
N LYS A 1058 -16.17 -19.93 7.12
CA LYS A 1058 -15.67 -18.61 6.70
C LYS A 1058 -16.76 -17.55 6.85
N PRO A 1059 -16.40 -16.31 7.22
CA PRO A 1059 -17.34 -15.20 7.27
C PRO A 1059 -18.06 -14.97 5.95
N ALA A 1060 -19.27 -14.43 6.03
CA ALA A 1060 -20.09 -14.07 4.87
C ALA A 1060 -20.47 -12.59 4.92
N ASP A 1061 -20.04 -11.82 3.91
CA ASP A 1061 -20.38 -10.42 3.76
C ASP A 1061 -21.71 -10.24 3.04
N VAL A 1062 -22.57 -9.38 3.61
CA VAL A 1062 -23.79 -8.90 2.95
C VAL A 1062 -23.88 -7.39 2.94
N LYS A 1063 -24.48 -6.87 1.87
CA LYS A 1063 -24.90 -5.49 1.70
C LYS A 1063 -26.37 -5.37 2.05
N ILE A 1064 -26.71 -4.27 2.69
CA ILE A 1064 -28.04 -3.92 3.15
C ILE A 1064 -28.42 -2.62 2.45
N LYS A 1065 -29.55 -2.62 1.75
CA LYS A 1065 -30.07 -1.43 1.08
C LYS A 1065 -31.46 -1.12 1.57
N ALA A 1066 -31.74 0.16 1.79
CA ALA A 1066 -33.06 0.66 2.14
C ALA A 1066 -33.40 1.95 1.39
N PHE A 1067 -34.64 2.07 0.93
CA PHE A 1067 -35.17 3.25 0.25
C PHE A 1067 -36.58 3.57 0.75
N THR A 1068 -36.86 4.82 1.09
CA THR A 1068 -38.17 5.28 1.57
C THR A 1068 -39.21 5.27 0.45
N LEU A 1069 -40.41 4.77 0.73
CA LEU A 1069 -41.51 4.69 -0.22
C LEU A 1069 -42.44 5.92 -0.11
N GLY A 1070 -41.97 7.09 -0.55
CA GLY A 1070 -42.80 8.31 -0.72
C GLY A 1070 -43.69 8.70 0.48
N ALA A 1071 -44.76 9.47 0.21
CA ALA A 1071 -45.62 10.07 1.25
C ALA A 1071 -46.46 9.08 2.10
N GLY A 1072 -46.35 7.77 1.85
CA GLY A 1072 -47.10 6.71 2.55
C GLY A 1072 -46.44 6.17 3.83
N GLY A 1073 -45.17 6.51 4.09
CA GLY A 1073 -44.40 6.03 5.23
C GLY A 1073 -43.95 4.57 5.09
N GLY A 1074 -42.67 4.30 5.40
CA GLY A 1074 -42.06 2.96 5.29
C GLY A 1074 -40.86 2.92 4.34
N CYS A 1075 -40.05 1.86 4.43
CA CYS A 1075 -38.90 1.64 3.55
C CYS A 1075 -38.90 0.24 2.93
N GLU A 1076 -38.57 0.16 1.64
CA GLU A 1076 -38.24 -1.10 0.98
C GLU A 1076 -36.79 -1.46 1.32
N MET A 1077 -36.57 -2.68 1.79
CA MET A 1077 -35.26 -3.14 2.26
C MET A 1077 -34.85 -4.46 1.61
N ARG A 1078 -33.54 -4.61 1.36
CA ARG A 1078 -32.96 -5.82 0.75
C ARG A 1078 -31.62 -6.17 1.41
N LEU A 1079 -31.39 -7.47 1.65
CA LEU A 1079 -30.08 -8.03 1.97
C LEU A 1079 -29.53 -8.71 0.71
N GLU A 1080 -28.32 -8.33 0.31
CA GLU A 1080 -27.72 -8.67 -0.97
C GLU A 1080 -26.27 -9.15 -0.78
N SER A 1081 -25.78 -10.07 -1.62
CA SER A 1081 -24.35 -10.40 -1.69
C SER A 1081 -23.87 -10.49 -3.14
N ASP A 1082 -22.59 -10.18 -3.33
CA ASP A 1082 -21.89 -10.40 -4.60
C ASP A 1082 -21.04 -11.66 -4.46
N PHE A 1083 -21.09 -12.57 -5.44
CA PHE A 1083 -20.21 -13.73 -5.44
C PHE A 1083 -18.84 -13.29 -5.93
N VAL A 1084 -17.87 -13.19 -5.03
CA VAL A 1084 -16.50 -12.76 -5.34
C VAL A 1084 -15.58 -13.97 -5.26
N SER A 1085 -14.84 -14.21 -6.34
CA SER A 1085 -13.82 -15.27 -6.37
C SER A 1085 -12.67 -14.95 -5.38
N PRO A 1086 -11.84 -15.94 -5.00
CA PRO A 1086 -10.65 -15.70 -4.18
C PRO A 1086 -9.65 -14.68 -4.77
N LYS A 1087 -9.76 -14.35 -6.06
CA LYS A 1087 -8.96 -13.34 -6.77
C LYS A 1087 -9.65 -11.95 -6.83
N GLY A 1088 -10.74 -11.73 -6.10
CA GLY A 1088 -11.45 -10.45 -6.08
C GLY A 1088 -12.38 -10.18 -7.27
N LEU A 1089 -12.46 -11.07 -8.26
CA LEU A 1089 -13.41 -10.92 -9.37
C LEU A 1089 -14.84 -11.25 -8.94
N ARG A 1090 -15.76 -10.31 -9.17
CA ARG A 1090 -17.21 -10.51 -9.05
C ARG A 1090 -17.71 -11.40 -10.19
N LEU A 1091 -18.29 -12.53 -9.84
CA LEU A 1091 -18.85 -13.51 -10.77
C LEU A 1091 -20.37 -13.49 -10.69
N GLY A 1092 -21.03 -13.13 -11.79
CA GLY A 1092 -22.49 -13.14 -11.90
C GLY A 1092 -23.21 -11.92 -11.29
N GLN A 1093 -24.54 -12.01 -11.21
CA GLN A 1093 -25.39 -10.95 -10.68
C GLN A 1093 -25.45 -10.98 -9.14
N THR A 1094 -25.71 -9.81 -8.54
CA THR A 1094 -25.98 -9.70 -7.10
C THR A 1094 -27.14 -10.61 -6.71
N ARG A 1095 -26.95 -11.41 -5.66
CA ARG A 1095 -27.98 -12.28 -5.12
C ARG A 1095 -28.73 -11.54 -4.01
N THR A 1096 -30.05 -11.45 -4.12
CA THR A 1096 -30.90 -10.99 -3.02
C THR A 1096 -31.23 -12.18 -2.12
N HIS A 1097 -30.90 -12.07 -0.84
CA HIS A 1097 -31.15 -13.09 0.18
C HIS A 1097 -32.49 -12.89 0.86
N PHE A 1098 -32.73 -11.66 1.33
CA PHE A 1098 -33.96 -11.28 2.01
C PHE A 1098 -34.51 -9.99 1.43
N LYS A 1099 -35.84 -9.83 1.46
CA LYS A 1099 -36.53 -8.60 1.10
C LYS A 1099 -37.73 -8.39 2.03
N ALA A 1100 -37.99 -7.14 2.40
CA ALA A 1100 -39.19 -6.75 3.12
C ALA A 1100 -39.55 -5.27 2.86
N VAL A 1101 -40.76 -4.88 3.24
CA VAL A 1101 -41.20 -3.48 3.29
C VAL A 1101 -41.64 -3.17 4.72
N SER A 1102 -41.05 -2.16 5.35
CA SER A 1102 -41.53 -1.70 6.65
C SER A 1102 -42.78 -0.87 6.49
N VAL A 1103 -43.72 -1.01 7.44
CA VAL A 1103 -44.93 -0.19 7.51
C VAL A 1103 -45.09 0.36 8.93
N PRO A 1104 -45.59 1.61 9.08
CA PRO A 1104 -45.72 2.25 10.38
C PRO A 1104 -46.82 1.64 11.26
N ASP A 1105 -47.86 1.06 10.64
CA ASP A 1105 -48.97 0.41 11.35
C ASP A 1105 -49.60 -0.68 10.47
N VAL A 1106 -50.21 -1.69 11.11
CA VAL A 1106 -50.97 -2.76 10.47
C VAL A 1106 -52.01 -3.33 11.45
N GLN A 1107 -53.24 -3.50 10.99
CA GLN A 1107 -54.30 -4.08 11.83
C GLN A 1107 -54.08 -5.57 12.07
N SER A 1108 -54.23 -6.03 13.32
CA SER A 1108 -54.17 -7.45 13.71
C SER A 1108 -55.30 -8.29 13.08
N ALA A 1109 -55.01 -9.55 12.76
CA ALA A 1109 -56.03 -10.54 12.39
C ALA A 1109 -56.63 -11.26 13.61
N TRP A 1110 -56.14 -10.97 14.82
CA TRP A 1110 -56.58 -11.59 16.06
C TRP A 1110 -58.00 -11.12 16.45
N LYS A 1111 -58.95 -12.04 16.37
CA LYS A 1111 -60.35 -11.84 16.74
C LYS A 1111 -60.77 -12.91 17.74
N GLU A 1112 -61.77 -12.62 18.55
CA GLU A 1112 -62.30 -13.56 19.56
C GLU A 1112 -62.69 -14.92 18.94
N SER A 1113 -63.18 -14.91 17.70
CA SER A 1113 -63.53 -16.12 16.94
C SER A 1113 -62.36 -17.03 16.57
N VAL A 1114 -61.12 -16.56 16.67
CA VAL A 1114 -59.88 -17.30 16.30
C VAL A 1114 -59.13 -17.79 17.55
N ARG A 1115 -59.55 -17.39 18.75
CA ARG A 1115 -58.84 -17.73 19.99
C ARG A 1115 -58.91 -19.24 20.28
N PRO A 1116 -57.78 -19.89 20.62
CA PRO A 1116 -57.79 -21.28 21.02
C PRO A 1116 -58.33 -21.43 22.44
N VAL A 1117 -58.88 -22.61 22.75
CA VAL A 1117 -59.23 -22.97 24.12
C VAL A 1117 -57.95 -23.40 24.85
N LEU A 1118 -57.56 -22.66 25.88
CA LEU A 1118 -56.38 -23.01 26.68
C LEU A 1118 -56.69 -24.17 27.65
N PRO A 1119 -55.84 -25.22 27.71
CA PRO A 1119 -56.03 -26.33 28.63
C PRO A 1119 -55.76 -25.90 30.08
N LYS A 1120 -56.57 -26.41 31.03
CA LYS A 1120 -56.41 -26.13 32.48
C LYS A 1120 -55.10 -26.66 33.09
N THR A 1121 -54.42 -27.60 32.42
CA THR A 1121 -53.13 -28.16 32.82
C THR A 1121 -52.17 -28.23 31.62
N LYS A 1122 -50.90 -27.84 31.80
CA LYS A 1122 -49.84 -27.92 30.77
C LYS A 1122 -49.31 -29.35 30.60
N LYS A 1123 -50.17 -30.28 30.16
CA LYS A 1123 -49.72 -31.63 29.78
C LYS A 1123 -49.39 -31.64 28.28
N TYR A 1124 -48.11 -31.77 27.95
CA TYR A 1124 -47.66 -31.78 26.56
C TYR A 1124 -48.02 -33.09 25.85
N LYS A 1125 -48.55 -32.97 24.63
CA LYS A 1125 -48.71 -34.08 23.68
C LYS A 1125 -47.36 -34.49 23.10
N THR A 1126 -46.49 -33.52 22.89
CA THR A 1126 -45.08 -33.71 22.49
C THR A 1126 -44.22 -32.79 23.34
N ASP A 1127 -43.24 -33.34 24.05
CA ASP A 1127 -42.31 -32.55 24.86
C ASP A 1127 -41.15 -31.97 24.02
N SER A 1128 -40.47 -30.96 24.58
CA SER A 1128 -39.29 -30.33 23.98
C SER A 1128 -38.22 -31.34 23.54
N ALA A 1129 -37.92 -32.34 24.38
CA ALA A 1129 -36.91 -33.35 24.08
C ALA A 1129 -37.24 -34.20 22.84
N THR A 1130 -38.53 -34.45 22.57
CA THR A 1130 -38.97 -35.15 21.36
C THR A 1130 -38.92 -34.23 20.13
N ILE A 1131 -39.23 -32.94 20.30
CA ILE A 1131 -39.17 -31.95 19.21
C ILE A 1131 -37.75 -31.82 18.66
N TYR A 1132 -36.76 -31.61 19.54
CA TYR A 1132 -35.36 -31.39 19.13
C TYR A 1132 -34.57 -32.67 18.85
N LYS A 1133 -35.21 -33.83 18.86
CA LYS A 1133 -34.70 -35.02 18.15
C LYS A 1133 -34.95 -34.94 16.64
N THR A 1134 -35.92 -34.14 16.22
CA THR A 1134 -36.33 -33.98 14.81
C THR A 1134 -35.76 -32.70 14.22
N TYR A 1135 -35.82 -31.59 14.96
CA TYR A 1135 -35.22 -30.33 14.53
C TYR A 1135 -33.71 -30.27 14.73
N PHE A 1136 -33.02 -29.59 13.82
CA PHE A 1136 -31.56 -29.42 13.83
C PHE A 1136 -31.05 -28.34 14.81
N HIS A 1137 -31.97 -27.60 15.44
CA HIS A 1137 -31.66 -26.44 16.28
C HIS A 1137 -30.87 -26.80 17.55
N GLY A 1138 -29.74 -26.14 17.73
CA GLY A 1138 -28.92 -26.16 18.94
C GLY A 1138 -29.49 -25.30 20.06
N PRO A 1139 -28.86 -25.29 21.25
CA PRO A 1139 -29.41 -24.74 22.48
C PRO A 1139 -29.98 -23.33 22.39
N SER A 1140 -29.36 -22.41 21.62
CA SER A 1140 -29.85 -21.03 21.48
C SER A 1140 -31.17 -20.90 20.69
N PHE A 1141 -31.58 -21.94 19.96
CA PHE A 1141 -32.81 -21.96 19.14
C PHE A 1141 -33.80 -23.05 19.54
N GLN A 1142 -33.63 -23.67 20.73
CA GLN A 1142 -34.61 -24.60 21.30
C GLN A 1142 -35.73 -23.85 22.03
N VAL A 1143 -36.58 -23.19 21.26
CA VAL A 1143 -37.56 -22.18 21.71
C VAL A 1143 -38.93 -22.73 22.16
N LEU A 1144 -39.24 -23.99 21.85
CA LEU A 1144 -40.46 -24.71 22.24
C LEU A 1144 -40.29 -25.55 23.51
N ASP A 1145 -41.11 -25.29 24.54
CA ASP A 1145 -41.22 -26.11 25.76
C ASP A 1145 -42.05 -27.39 25.50
N GLY A 1146 -42.99 -27.32 24.57
CA GLY A 1146 -43.77 -28.45 24.10
C GLY A 1146 -45.01 -28.07 23.30
N ILE A 1147 -45.64 -29.09 22.69
CA ILE A 1147 -46.91 -28.97 21.97
C ILE A 1147 -48.05 -29.40 22.90
N LEU A 1148 -49.01 -28.50 23.13
CA LEU A 1148 -50.20 -28.79 23.96
C LEU A 1148 -51.26 -29.54 23.15
N SER A 1149 -51.52 -29.09 21.93
CA SER A 1149 -52.45 -29.74 21.01
C SER A 1149 -52.05 -29.52 19.56
N VAL A 1150 -52.35 -30.50 18.71
CA VAL A 1150 -52.09 -30.42 17.26
C VAL A 1150 -53.11 -31.29 16.52
N ASP A 1151 -53.74 -30.72 15.51
CA ASP A 1151 -54.69 -31.36 14.59
C ASP A 1151 -54.41 -30.93 13.14
N LYS A 1152 -55.26 -31.35 12.20
CA LYS A 1152 -55.04 -31.08 10.77
C LYS A 1152 -55.09 -29.59 10.41
N GLY A 1153 -55.81 -28.78 11.16
CA GLY A 1153 -56.05 -27.35 10.91
C GLY A 1153 -55.33 -26.40 11.86
N SER A 1154 -54.80 -26.87 13.00
CA SER A 1154 -54.13 -25.98 13.96
C SER A 1154 -53.10 -26.66 14.86
N VAL A 1155 -52.24 -25.83 15.46
CA VAL A 1155 -51.23 -26.21 16.46
C VAL A 1155 -51.22 -25.20 17.60
N LEU A 1156 -51.27 -25.70 18.83
CA LEU A 1156 -51.09 -24.92 20.05
C LEU A 1156 -49.85 -25.42 20.78
N ALA A 1157 -48.85 -24.55 20.92
CA ALA A 1157 -47.56 -24.83 21.53
C ALA A 1157 -47.25 -23.81 22.64
N VAL A 1158 -46.18 -24.07 23.38
CA VAL A 1158 -45.65 -23.17 24.41
C VAL A 1158 -44.23 -22.77 24.05
N PHE A 1159 -44.01 -21.47 23.87
CA PHE A 1159 -42.70 -20.85 23.81
C PHE A 1159 -42.07 -20.83 25.21
N LYS A 1160 -40.77 -21.07 25.26
CA LYS A 1160 -39.93 -20.83 26.42
C LYS A 1160 -38.62 -20.23 25.96
N ARG A 1161 -38.22 -19.14 26.61
CA ARG A 1161 -36.93 -18.51 26.35
C ARG A 1161 -35.78 -19.50 26.61
N PRO A 1162 -34.87 -19.71 25.64
CA PRO A 1162 -33.66 -20.50 25.85
C PRO A 1162 -32.71 -19.87 26.88
N ALA A 1163 -32.06 -20.70 27.69
CA ALA A 1163 -31.03 -20.25 28.64
C ALA A 1163 -29.68 -19.94 27.97
N ALA A 1164 -29.43 -20.52 26.78
CA ALA A 1164 -28.22 -20.26 26.00
C ALA A 1164 -28.32 -18.87 25.35
N PRO A 1165 -27.33 -17.98 25.57
CA PRO A 1165 -27.38 -16.63 25.02
C PRO A 1165 -27.01 -16.61 23.54
N LEU A 1166 -27.63 -15.70 22.78
CA LEU A 1166 -27.24 -15.45 21.39
C LEU A 1166 -25.85 -14.84 21.25
N TRP A 1167 -25.37 -14.16 22.30
CA TRP A 1167 -24.14 -13.36 22.31
C TRP A 1167 -23.21 -13.74 23.46
N LYS A 1168 -21.93 -13.36 23.35
CA LYS A 1168 -20.98 -13.45 24.46
C LYS A 1168 -21.38 -12.48 25.60
N PRO A 1169 -21.06 -12.79 26.88
CA PRO A 1169 -21.36 -11.90 28.00
C PRO A 1169 -20.80 -10.49 27.80
N GLY A 1170 -21.62 -9.47 28.09
CA GLY A 1170 -21.23 -8.05 27.96
C GLY A 1170 -21.47 -7.43 26.58
N HIS A 1171 -22.02 -8.18 25.62
CA HIS A 1171 -22.37 -7.65 24.29
C HIS A 1171 -23.62 -6.75 24.35
N PRO A 1172 -23.54 -5.47 23.96
CA PRO A 1172 -24.65 -4.53 24.03
C PRO A 1172 -25.55 -4.62 22.78
N ALA A 1173 -26.17 -5.78 22.53
CA ALA A 1173 -27.15 -5.91 21.44
C ALA A 1173 -28.55 -5.52 21.92
N LYS A 1174 -29.04 -4.37 21.49
CA LYS A 1174 -30.43 -3.96 21.68
C LYS A 1174 -31.27 -4.46 20.50
N LEU A 1175 -32.07 -5.50 20.73
CA LEU A 1175 -33.00 -6.01 19.72
C LEU A 1175 -34.20 -5.07 19.56
N VAL A 1176 -34.69 -4.94 18.33
CA VAL A 1176 -35.84 -4.14 17.92
C VAL A 1176 -37.09 -5.02 17.83
N PHE A 1177 -36.97 -6.25 17.32
CA PHE A 1177 -38.04 -7.26 17.28
C PHE A 1177 -37.79 -8.36 18.34
N HIS A 1178 -38.62 -9.43 18.30
CA HIS A 1178 -38.47 -10.65 19.10
C HIS A 1178 -38.08 -11.87 18.21
N PRO A 1179 -36.82 -11.99 17.73
CA PRO A 1179 -36.42 -13.05 16.80
C PRO A 1179 -36.73 -14.46 17.29
N LEU A 1180 -36.52 -14.74 18.59
CA LEU A 1180 -36.79 -16.06 19.17
C LEU A 1180 -38.28 -16.39 19.29
N VAL A 1181 -39.15 -15.38 19.45
CA VAL A 1181 -40.60 -15.58 19.46
C VAL A 1181 -41.10 -15.90 18.05
N PHE A 1182 -40.62 -15.18 17.04
CA PHE A 1182 -40.92 -15.49 15.64
C PHE A 1182 -40.40 -16.87 15.24
N GLU A 1183 -39.21 -17.24 15.71
CA GLU A 1183 -38.66 -18.58 15.49
C GLU A 1183 -39.57 -19.65 16.10
N ALA A 1184 -40.10 -19.40 17.30
CA ALA A 1184 -41.02 -20.33 17.93
C ALA A 1184 -42.32 -20.50 17.14
N LEU A 1185 -42.84 -19.42 16.53
CA LEU A 1185 -43.99 -19.49 15.63
C LEU A 1185 -43.68 -20.30 14.36
N PHE A 1186 -42.49 -20.12 13.77
CA PHE A 1186 -42.04 -20.93 12.62
C PHE A 1186 -41.99 -22.41 12.99
N GLN A 1187 -41.33 -22.75 14.10
CA GLN A 1187 -41.20 -24.13 14.57
C GLN A 1187 -42.55 -24.75 14.96
N ALA A 1188 -43.46 -24.00 15.59
CA ALA A 1188 -44.79 -24.51 15.93
C ALA A 1188 -45.59 -24.88 14.66
N CYS A 1189 -45.60 -24.00 13.64
CA CYS A 1189 -46.27 -24.27 12.37
C CYS A 1189 -45.62 -25.45 11.63
N GLY A 1190 -44.28 -25.48 11.58
CA GLY A 1190 -43.53 -26.57 10.97
C GLY A 1190 -43.80 -27.93 11.64
N TRP A 1191 -44.05 -27.95 12.96
CA TRP A 1191 -44.35 -29.20 13.67
C TRP A 1191 -45.66 -29.83 13.20
N ARG A 1192 -46.67 -29.02 12.87
CA ARG A 1192 -47.93 -29.53 12.30
C ARG A 1192 -47.68 -30.20 10.94
N ASP A 1193 -46.85 -29.61 10.09
CA ASP A 1193 -46.50 -30.20 8.79
C ASP A 1193 -45.72 -31.50 8.96
N ILE A 1194 -44.79 -31.59 9.91
CA ILE A 1194 -44.12 -32.86 10.24
C ILE A 1194 -45.12 -33.93 10.67
N GLN A 1195 -46.06 -33.57 11.56
CA GLN A 1195 -47.02 -34.52 12.14
C GLN A 1195 -47.99 -35.09 11.10
N PHE A 1196 -48.46 -34.27 10.16
CA PHE A 1196 -49.52 -34.67 9.22
C PHE A 1196 -49.03 -34.91 7.79
N ASP A 1197 -48.03 -34.16 7.35
CA ASP A 1197 -47.55 -34.19 5.97
C ASP A 1197 -46.19 -34.91 5.86
N ARG A 1198 -45.57 -35.28 6.99
CA ARG A 1198 -44.29 -36.01 7.08
C ARG A 1198 -43.17 -35.33 6.30
N SER A 1199 -43.17 -34.01 6.28
CA SER A 1199 -42.18 -33.19 5.60
C SER A 1199 -41.72 -32.10 6.55
N MET A 1200 -40.41 -31.86 6.60
CA MET A 1200 -39.88 -30.62 7.16
C MET A 1200 -40.13 -29.50 6.16
N ALA A 1201 -40.32 -28.28 6.64
CA ALA A 1201 -40.53 -27.13 5.78
C ALA A 1201 -39.65 -25.96 6.23
N LEU A 1202 -39.22 -25.14 5.28
CA LEU A 1202 -38.43 -23.94 5.52
C LEU A 1202 -39.26 -22.67 5.27
N PRO A 1203 -38.99 -21.57 5.98
CA PRO A 1203 -39.61 -20.27 5.70
C PRO A 1203 -39.35 -19.83 4.26
N ASP A 1204 -40.39 -19.39 3.56
CA ASP A 1204 -40.31 -18.83 2.20
C ASP A 1204 -40.77 -17.37 2.15
N ALA A 1205 -41.93 -17.11 2.76
CA ALA A 1205 -42.60 -15.84 2.63
C ALA A 1205 -43.46 -15.53 3.87
N ILE A 1206 -43.61 -14.24 4.19
CA ILE A 1206 -44.59 -13.77 5.17
C ILE A 1206 -45.33 -12.58 4.56
N GLY A 1207 -46.66 -12.61 4.57
CA GLY A 1207 -47.48 -11.46 4.18
C GLY A 1207 -47.25 -10.27 5.11
N ALA A 1208 -47.37 -10.51 6.42
CA ALA A 1208 -47.02 -9.55 7.47
C ALA A 1208 -46.43 -10.23 8.72
N ALA A 1209 -45.32 -9.69 9.23
CA ALA A 1209 -44.75 -10.01 10.54
C ALA A 1209 -44.92 -8.78 11.44
N ILE A 1210 -45.67 -8.92 12.53
CA ILE A 1210 -46.15 -7.82 13.37
C ILE A 1210 -45.66 -8.02 14.80
N VAL A 1211 -45.22 -6.95 15.45
CA VAL A 1211 -44.78 -6.96 16.86
C VAL A 1211 -45.65 -6.02 17.68
N TYR A 1212 -46.07 -6.49 18.85
CA TYR A 1212 -46.86 -5.75 19.82
C TYR A 1212 -46.00 -5.47 21.06
N ASP A 1213 -45.93 -4.20 21.45
CA ASP A 1213 -44.91 -3.67 22.34
C ASP A 1213 -45.42 -3.65 23.79
N HIS A 1214 -44.82 -4.44 24.67
CA HIS A 1214 -45.25 -4.55 26.08
C HIS A 1214 -44.15 -4.26 27.12
N GLU A 1215 -42.86 -4.39 26.78
CA GLU A 1215 -41.65 -3.87 27.48
C GLU A 1215 -40.41 -4.48 26.78
N PRO A 1216 -39.18 -3.93 26.91
CA PRO A 1216 -38.03 -4.32 26.09
C PRO A 1216 -37.33 -5.61 26.58
N VAL A 1217 -38.09 -6.63 26.96
CA VAL A 1217 -37.58 -7.96 27.39
C VAL A 1217 -38.57 -9.02 26.89
N ASP A 1218 -38.11 -10.04 26.14
CA ASP A 1218 -39.03 -11.14 25.80
C ASP A 1218 -39.64 -11.77 27.07
N PRO A 1219 -40.87 -12.29 26.99
CA PRO A 1219 -41.43 -13.04 28.10
C PRO A 1219 -40.70 -14.36 28.31
N GLU A 1220 -40.68 -14.86 29.55
CA GLU A 1220 -40.10 -16.18 29.85
C GLU A 1220 -40.88 -17.31 29.14
N THR A 1221 -42.20 -17.16 29.02
CA THR A 1221 -43.08 -18.15 28.35
C THR A 1221 -44.25 -17.49 27.65
N LEU A 1222 -44.63 -17.99 26.48
CA LEU A 1222 -45.83 -17.59 25.72
C LEU A 1222 -46.57 -18.81 25.18
N PHE A 1223 -47.87 -18.65 24.91
CA PHE A 1223 -48.62 -19.58 24.06
C PHE A 1223 -48.43 -19.20 22.59
N LEU A 1224 -48.32 -20.21 21.75
CA LEU A 1224 -48.17 -20.07 20.31
C LEU A 1224 -49.33 -20.79 19.63
N TYR A 1225 -50.08 -20.10 18.80
CA TYR A 1225 -51.19 -20.70 18.06
C TYR A 1225 -51.01 -20.48 16.56
N GLY A 1226 -50.88 -21.57 15.80
CA GLY A 1226 -50.82 -21.55 14.35
C GLY A 1226 -52.08 -22.17 13.73
N VAL A 1227 -52.67 -21.48 12.76
CA VAL A 1227 -53.84 -21.93 12.00
C VAL A 1227 -53.43 -22.16 10.56
N PHE A 1228 -53.61 -23.41 10.11
CA PHE A 1228 -53.30 -23.83 8.75
C PHE A 1228 -54.42 -23.40 7.79
N LYS A 1229 -54.05 -22.64 6.75
CA LYS A 1229 -54.97 -22.08 5.75
C LYS A 1229 -55.05 -22.90 4.47
N GLY A 1230 -54.30 -24.00 4.39
CA GLY A 1230 -54.17 -24.83 3.20
C GLY A 1230 -52.80 -24.69 2.54
N ARG A 1231 -52.71 -25.12 1.28
CA ARG A 1231 -51.49 -25.06 0.49
C ARG A 1231 -51.68 -24.16 -0.74
N THR A 1232 -50.61 -23.51 -1.17
CA THR A 1232 -50.57 -22.79 -2.45
C THR A 1232 -50.48 -23.77 -3.63
N GLU A 1233 -50.66 -23.28 -4.86
CA GLU A 1233 -50.50 -24.07 -6.09
C GLU A 1233 -49.10 -24.71 -6.19
N ASP A 1234 -48.06 -23.99 -5.74
CA ASP A 1234 -46.67 -24.49 -5.65
C ASP A 1234 -46.41 -25.36 -4.40
N ASN A 1235 -47.47 -25.92 -3.80
CA ASN A 1235 -47.41 -26.83 -2.66
C ASN A 1235 -46.77 -26.24 -1.38
N ARG A 1236 -46.81 -24.92 -1.19
CA ARG A 1236 -46.33 -24.26 0.05
C ARG A 1236 -47.43 -24.28 1.09
N SER A 1237 -47.12 -24.66 2.33
CA SER A 1237 -48.08 -24.60 3.44
C SER A 1237 -48.29 -23.16 3.88
N LEU A 1238 -49.53 -22.74 4.09
CA LEU A 1238 -49.89 -21.36 4.47
C LEU A 1238 -50.48 -21.31 5.88
N TYR A 1239 -50.01 -20.36 6.70
CA TYR A 1239 -50.43 -20.18 8.09
C TYR A 1239 -50.72 -18.73 8.45
N ASP A 1240 -51.66 -18.53 9.36
CA ASP A 1240 -51.66 -17.37 10.26
C ASP A 1240 -51.28 -17.86 11.66
N ALA A 1241 -50.44 -17.14 12.39
CA ALA A 1241 -49.94 -17.56 13.70
C ALA A 1241 -49.79 -16.40 14.68
N TRP A 1242 -50.00 -16.67 15.97
CA TRP A 1242 -49.97 -15.67 17.04
C TRP A 1242 -49.20 -16.17 18.26
N ALA A 1243 -48.41 -15.28 18.86
CA ALA A 1243 -47.80 -15.46 20.16
C ALA A 1243 -48.48 -14.56 21.19
N PHE A 1244 -48.96 -15.13 22.29
CA PHE A 1244 -49.75 -14.43 23.31
C PHE A 1244 -49.56 -15.03 24.70
N ASP A 1245 -49.93 -14.28 25.74
CA ASP A 1245 -49.81 -14.72 27.13
C ASP A 1245 -51.08 -15.46 27.65
N GLY A 1246 -51.19 -15.65 28.96
CA GLY A 1246 -52.35 -16.33 29.57
C GLY A 1246 -53.66 -15.53 29.52
N ASP A 1247 -53.57 -14.21 29.33
CA ASP A 1247 -54.69 -13.28 29.26
C ASP A 1247 -55.08 -12.95 27.79
N PHE A 1248 -54.40 -13.58 26.84
CA PHE A 1248 -54.54 -13.41 25.38
C PHE A 1248 -54.05 -12.07 24.84
N ASP A 1249 -53.13 -11.41 25.55
CA ASP A 1249 -52.41 -10.24 25.05
C ASP A 1249 -51.32 -10.70 24.06
N LEU A 1250 -51.28 -10.04 22.89
CA LEU A 1250 -50.40 -10.42 21.79
C LEU A 1250 -49.00 -9.86 21.96
N TYR A 1251 -48.00 -10.63 21.54
CA TYR A 1251 -46.60 -10.21 21.45
C TYR A 1251 -46.10 -10.22 20.01
N ALA A 1252 -46.53 -11.19 19.21
CA ALA A 1252 -46.18 -11.29 17.80
C ALA A 1252 -47.29 -11.94 16.97
N GLU A 1253 -47.40 -11.53 15.71
CA GLU A 1253 -48.31 -12.12 14.72
C GLU A 1253 -47.58 -12.37 13.40
N LEU A 1254 -47.83 -13.53 12.80
CA LEU A 1254 -47.48 -13.87 11.44
C LEU A 1254 -48.75 -14.03 10.63
N ARG A 1255 -48.83 -13.35 9.48
CA ARG A 1255 -49.94 -13.48 8.54
C ARG A 1255 -49.44 -13.96 7.20
N ASP A 1256 -50.19 -14.89 6.60
CA ASP A 1256 -49.88 -15.51 5.33
C ASP A 1256 -48.43 -16.02 5.29
N TYR A 1257 -48.02 -16.68 6.39
CA TYR A 1257 -46.73 -17.32 6.51
C TYR A 1257 -46.70 -18.57 5.64
N ALA A 1258 -45.90 -18.52 4.57
CA ALA A 1258 -45.73 -19.61 3.65
C ALA A 1258 -44.41 -20.36 3.93
N MET A 1259 -44.50 -21.69 3.95
CA MET A 1259 -43.35 -22.58 4.10
C MET A 1259 -43.21 -23.51 2.90
N ILE A 1260 -41.98 -23.70 2.43
CA ILE A 1260 -41.66 -24.64 1.35
C ILE A 1260 -41.28 -25.99 1.96
N PRO A 1261 -41.92 -27.10 1.56
CA PRO A 1261 -41.53 -28.43 2.01
C PRO A 1261 -40.14 -28.83 1.48
N THR A 1262 -39.32 -29.40 2.34
CA THR A 1262 -38.02 -29.99 2.00
C THR A 1262 -38.09 -31.52 2.13
N PRO A 1263 -37.43 -32.28 1.24
CA PRO A 1263 -37.26 -33.71 1.44
C PRO A 1263 -36.52 -33.96 2.76
N ILE A 1264 -36.96 -34.96 3.52
CA ILE A 1264 -36.26 -35.44 4.73
C ILE A 1264 -35.07 -36.31 4.31
#